data_AF-A0A378LAY4-F1
#
_entry.id   AF-A0A378LAY4-F1
#
_cell.length_a   1.000
_cell.length_b   1.000
_cell.length_c   1.000
_cell.angle_alpha   90.00
_cell.angle_beta   90.00
_cell.angle_gamma   90.00
#
_symmetry.space_group_name_H-M   'P 1'
#
loop_
_entity.id
_entity.type
_entity.pdbx_description
1 polymer ?
#
loop_
_entity_poly.entity_id
_entity_poly.type
_entity_poly.pdbx_seq_one_letter_code
_entity_poly.pdbx_strand_id
1 'polypeptide(L)'
;MSDSKEETNKPISSEKLHNRNCHRYLRELKLPNSLFALNLLPPELVEELTKLQEPSADPDADPDLYFKFKTKYDPSFRYTDLYKKLFDYLEDHIDEIYDGTRYDLSLEAKHISSAQKRIKETEKRIKEQSEPLPLSIFTPAMERLFIKDRGILPWIKKIGEHSHGDAFDEAMSDRVKRLKEEAHALDMFIDSLYANNNRILEKTFKRIKNIPLQQTPSSPSIEHSISHHVSDKEKPINRESTSPAYEGSAIGRFSAMMSDDYKPQHGTSLSTVRRYKYKTDDDPVEYRFGTQGQRDHGEARHSPLFERFLTAQEHIRRYELKRNKKERVEKEPIKEDQVQVDRPNVAQVKDTDDDKITHVYFNLLGRDRGDPEGLKEKALTEKLEELEEHNDNGVIRGKKNIAVITLPADQGLMSKDHYTRTKTKHNIHDVKEEFLRIAQEAPEGRDLHLMDKLPSHEELQKLKGSYIYCNTSDEKNLKNLYYIKSDGALQKVNIKDFSQFEKKLNDLNKEEASSLRLNDKQIETLITAYGGHKPPELTKIKDFHISRRIREKIFCDKNGKYSPETEAEILNDLIEKSFKAVRKPDQQSDRLSDAERQAVYFHFIKYELPNHILTSLKPKSFNFTCKDAIDRGGVASAYYNLIKSFEPSREFSMSREEFEQALHAAPTMVKGRGMNHHIKLLWNAVDAYVTANYEQLKNDESKAWLIEWRDFNCPHARADRLLTQRIKECKDDLAAALADLKARAPADLSGGVSETAETRLIKHGQTILNEIEKQKIKGVSGKRLLLETVVRTTSMALHPKAIEPKAIEKDSDEYKRYKESYEYKRYKELRKDLSIRYPGFLVVAGFMKALAGEVLHFISRGRLDLGKTSGWATFYAGRESSSREFIQKGMSDIKKEFKKHLQNKPQAIEAPQQDQDQHGMDQSDIKKELDGLREKEKYYIPSTDNKVC
;
A
#
# COMPACT_ATOMS: atom_id res chain seq x y z
N MET A 1 0.10 -16.51 22.67
CA MET A 1 1.51 -16.39 23.10
C MET A 1 1.86 -14.95 23.44
N SER A 2 1.99 -14.65 24.73
CA SER A 2 2.33 -13.34 25.27
C SER A 2 3.83 -13.26 25.56
N ASP A 3 4.63 -12.76 24.61
CA ASP A 3 5.93 -12.19 24.95
C ASP A 3 5.67 -11.12 26.03
N SER A 4 6.32 -11.21 27.19
CA SER A 4 6.16 -10.24 28.29
C SER A 4 6.49 -8.82 27.80
N LYS A 5 5.77 -7.80 28.31
CA LYS A 5 5.96 -6.39 27.88
C LYS A 5 7.41 -5.89 28.05
N GLU A 6 8.20 -6.52 28.93
CA GLU A 6 9.61 -6.20 29.16
C GLU A 6 10.55 -6.66 28.04
N GLU A 7 10.24 -7.76 27.34
CA GLU A 7 11.10 -8.26 26.26
C GLU A 7 11.00 -7.43 24.98
N THR A 8 9.89 -6.72 24.74
CA THR A 8 9.65 -6.02 23.48
C THR A 8 10.42 -4.73 23.31
N ASN A 9 10.98 -4.16 24.40
CA ASN A 9 11.73 -2.91 24.37
C ASN A 9 13.26 -3.11 24.30
N LYS A 10 13.75 -4.36 24.49
CA LYS A 10 15.18 -4.66 24.39
C LYS A 10 15.61 -4.72 22.92
N PRO A 11 16.77 -4.15 22.56
CA PRO A 11 17.34 -4.32 21.23
C PRO A 11 17.41 -5.79 20.84
N ILE A 12 17.04 -6.09 19.59
CA ILE A 12 17.20 -7.41 18.97
C ILE A 12 18.06 -7.23 17.73
N SER A 13 19.05 -8.10 17.50
CA SER A 13 19.84 -8.01 16.28
C SER A 13 18.97 -8.24 15.05
N SER A 14 19.32 -7.59 13.95
CA SER A 14 18.64 -7.71 12.66
C SER A 14 18.59 -9.16 12.22
N GLU A 15 19.68 -9.90 12.45
CA GLU A 15 19.76 -11.31 12.12
C GLU A 15 18.80 -12.17 12.96
N LYS A 16 18.75 -11.99 14.28
CA LYS A 16 17.81 -12.74 15.15
C LYS A 16 16.37 -12.44 14.79
N LEU A 17 16.07 -11.18 14.48
CA LEU A 17 14.75 -10.76 14.04
C LEU A 17 14.38 -11.42 12.71
N HIS A 18 15.30 -11.44 11.75
CA HIS A 18 15.09 -12.05 10.45
C HIS A 18 14.92 -13.58 10.54
N ASN A 19 15.77 -14.27 11.30
CA ASN A 19 15.66 -15.70 11.54
C ASN A 19 14.31 -16.09 12.16
N ARG A 20 13.81 -15.27 13.11
CA ARG A 20 12.48 -15.44 13.69
C ARG A 20 11.35 -15.20 12.68
N ASN A 21 11.56 -14.28 11.74
CA ASN A 21 10.61 -14.02 10.66
C ASN A 21 10.60 -15.18 9.65
N CYS A 22 11.75 -15.75 9.28
CA CYS A 22 11.82 -16.93 8.42
C CYS A 22 11.12 -18.15 9.05
N HIS A 23 11.29 -18.39 10.36
CA HIS A 23 10.51 -19.40 11.08
C HIS A 23 9.00 -19.19 10.94
N ARG A 24 8.52 -17.94 11.12
CA ARG A 24 7.09 -17.63 10.97
C ARG A 24 6.61 -17.86 9.55
N TYR A 25 7.42 -17.51 8.55
CA TYR A 25 7.11 -17.70 7.15
C TYR A 25 6.96 -19.19 6.82
N LEU A 26 7.99 -19.98 7.15
CA LEU A 26 8.05 -21.42 6.86
C LEU A 26 6.89 -22.17 7.50
N ARG A 27 6.50 -21.79 8.72
CA ARG A 27 5.38 -22.40 9.44
C ARG A 27 4.04 -22.27 8.74
N GLU A 28 3.82 -21.21 7.95
CA GLU A 28 2.54 -21.01 7.24
C GLU A 28 2.54 -21.60 5.83
N LEU A 29 3.63 -22.29 5.42
CA LEU A 29 3.65 -22.99 4.13
C LEU A 29 2.75 -24.23 4.18
N LYS A 30 1.98 -24.42 3.12
CA LYS A 30 1.10 -25.58 2.95
C LYS A 30 1.84 -26.67 2.16
N LEU A 31 2.77 -27.38 2.79
CA LEU A 31 3.54 -28.43 2.10
C LEU A 31 2.70 -29.72 1.97
N PRO A 32 2.32 -30.17 0.77
CA PRO A 32 1.56 -31.41 0.63
C PRO A 32 2.44 -32.63 0.83
N ASN A 33 1.83 -33.73 1.29
CA ASN A 33 2.53 -35.01 1.49
C ASN A 33 3.18 -35.54 0.21
N SER A 34 2.65 -35.20 -0.97
CA SER A 34 3.21 -35.59 -2.27
C SER A 34 4.65 -35.09 -2.48
N LEU A 35 5.03 -33.92 -1.93
CA LEU A 35 6.42 -33.42 -2.02
C LEU A 35 7.42 -34.39 -1.37
N PHE A 36 7.00 -35.05 -0.30
CA PHE A 36 7.82 -35.98 0.47
C PHE A 36 7.71 -37.40 -0.08
N ALA A 37 6.48 -37.87 -0.33
CA ALA A 37 6.23 -39.24 -0.80
C ALA A 37 6.83 -39.53 -2.18
N LEU A 38 6.92 -38.51 -3.03
CA LEU A 38 7.50 -38.60 -4.36
C LEU A 38 8.98 -38.20 -4.41
N ASN A 39 9.60 -37.88 -3.26
CA ASN A 39 10.99 -37.41 -3.16
C ASN A 39 11.30 -36.21 -4.09
N LEU A 40 10.37 -35.26 -4.19
CA LEU A 40 10.52 -34.07 -5.05
C LEU A 40 11.49 -33.03 -4.48
N LEU A 41 11.87 -33.18 -3.20
CA LEU A 41 12.84 -32.32 -2.51
C LEU A 41 14.12 -33.10 -2.18
N PRO A 42 15.28 -32.43 -2.12
CA PRO A 42 16.54 -33.05 -1.70
C PRO A 42 16.44 -33.63 -0.29
N PRO A 43 17.12 -34.76 -0.01
CA PRO A 43 17.08 -35.41 1.31
C PRO A 43 17.42 -34.46 2.47
N GLU A 44 18.38 -33.56 2.29
CA GLU A 44 18.79 -32.58 3.30
C GLU A 44 17.66 -31.59 3.63
N LEU A 45 16.96 -31.08 2.61
CA LEU A 45 15.82 -30.18 2.79
C LEU A 45 14.65 -30.90 3.47
N VAL A 46 14.40 -32.16 3.07
CA VAL A 46 13.40 -33.01 3.73
C VAL A 46 13.75 -33.18 5.21
N GLU A 47 14.99 -33.54 5.54
CA GLU A 47 15.42 -33.73 6.93
C GLU A 47 15.25 -32.45 7.77
N GLU A 48 15.65 -31.29 7.23
CA GLU A 48 15.52 -30.00 7.92
C GLU A 48 14.06 -29.57 8.10
N LEU A 49 13.22 -29.75 7.08
CA LEU A 49 11.77 -29.50 7.19
C LEU A 49 11.11 -30.46 8.18
N THR A 50 11.54 -31.73 8.21
CA THR A 50 11.06 -32.73 9.18
C THR A 50 11.42 -32.38 10.61
N LYS A 51 12.59 -31.80 10.87
CA LYS A 51 12.94 -31.27 12.21
C LYS A 51 11.98 -30.17 12.66
N LEU A 52 11.30 -29.50 11.73
CA LEU A 52 10.30 -28.49 12.03
C LEU A 52 8.88 -29.07 12.16
N GLN A 53 8.67 -30.39 12.13
CA GLN A 53 7.33 -30.97 12.25
C GLN A 53 6.79 -30.94 13.68
N GLU A 54 5.51 -30.57 13.85
CA GLU A 54 4.78 -30.77 15.10
C GLU A 54 3.89 -32.02 15.01
N PRO A 55 3.81 -32.87 16.05
CA PRO A 55 2.93 -34.02 16.04
C PRO A 55 1.43 -33.70 15.98
N SER A 56 0.99 -32.47 16.32
CA SER A 56 -0.46 -32.21 16.51
C SER A 56 -0.91 -30.73 16.53
N ALA A 57 -0.51 -29.85 15.59
CA ALA A 57 -1.19 -28.55 15.51
C ALA A 57 -1.30 -27.95 14.11
N ASP A 58 -2.48 -28.19 13.53
CA ASP A 58 -3.28 -27.25 12.73
C ASP A 58 -4.70 -27.87 12.74
N PRO A 59 -5.73 -27.21 13.32
CA PRO A 59 -7.09 -27.76 13.33
C PRO A 59 -7.74 -27.79 11.93
N ASP A 60 -7.25 -26.98 10.98
CA ASP A 60 -7.86 -26.84 9.65
C ASP A 60 -7.11 -27.63 8.55
N ALA A 61 -5.84 -27.99 8.78
CA ALA A 61 -5.10 -28.83 7.85
C ALA A 61 -5.43 -30.31 8.08
N ASP A 62 -5.93 -30.95 7.02
CA ASP A 62 -6.07 -32.39 6.95
C ASP A 62 -4.68 -33.03 7.11
N PRO A 63 -4.41 -33.75 8.23
CA PRO A 63 -3.12 -34.38 8.47
C PRO A 63 -2.78 -35.43 7.40
N ASP A 64 -3.78 -35.95 6.69
CA ASP A 64 -3.58 -36.90 5.60
C ASP A 64 -3.08 -36.21 4.31
N LEU A 65 -3.20 -34.88 4.21
CA LEU A 65 -2.86 -34.11 3.01
C LEU A 65 -1.65 -33.18 3.17
N TYR A 66 -1.42 -32.59 4.35
CA TYR A 66 -0.39 -31.56 4.57
C TYR A 66 0.58 -31.85 5.71
N PHE A 67 1.80 -31.33 5.55
CA PHE A 67 2.84 -31.24 6.57
C PHE A 67 2.51 -30.18 7.63
N LYS A 68 2.65 -30.50 8.92
CA LYS A 68 2.37 -29.57 10.04
C LYS A 68 3.65 -29.12 10.74
N PHE A 69 3.83 -27.81 10.88
CA PHE A 69 5.05 -27.22 11.46
C PHE A 69 4.94 -26.89 12.96
N LYS A 70 6.06 -26.95 13.67
CA LYS A 70 6.23 -26.56 15.08
C LYS A 70 5.80 -25.12 15.29
N THR A 71 5.08 -24.89 16.39
CA THR A 71 4.66 -23.55 16.81
C THR A 71 5.77 -22.80 17.56
N LYS A 72 6.69 -23.52 18.20
CA LYS A 72 7.75 -22.97 19.04
C LYS A 72 9.03 -22.67 18.25
N TYR A 73 9.48 -21.42 18.33
CA TYR A 73 10.72 -20.94 17.72
C TYR A 73 11.96 -21.40 18.51
N ASP A 74 12.95 -21.97 17.81
CA ASP A 74 14.28 -22.29 18.35
C ASP A 74 15.31 -21.24 17.89
N PRO A 75 15.85 -20.39 18.79
CA PRO A 75 16.80 -19.34 18.40
C PRO A 75 18.15 -19.87 17.87
N SER A 76 18.46 -21.14 18.05
CA SER A 76 19.70 -21.76 17.56
C SER A 76 19.60 -22.38 16.16
N PHE A 77 18.37 -22.60 15.67
CA PHE A 77 18.12 -23.15 14.35
C PHE A 77 18.25 -22.08 13.26
N ARG A 78 18.81 -22.46 12.10
CA ARG A 78 19.12 -21.55 10.97
C ARG A 78 17.97 -21.48 9.97
N TYR A 79 16.84 -20.91 10.38
CA TYR A 79 15.67 -20.79 9.53
C TYR A 79 15.90 -19.95 8.28
N THR A 80 16.84 -19.00 8.32
CA THR A 80 17.14 -18.18 7.13
C THR A 80 17.87 -19.01 6.07
N ASP A 81 18.85 -19.82 6.48
CA ASP A 81 19.54 -20.72 5.56
C ASP A 81 18.58 -21.75 4.97
N LEU A 82 17.69 -22.35 5.78
CA LEU A 82 16.66 -23.27 5.30
C LEU A 82 15.69 -22.60 4.30
N TYR A 83 15.22 -21.39 4.61
CA TYR A 83 14.36 -20.63 3.71
C TYR A 83 15.03 -20.39 2.36
N LYS A 84 16.28 -19.93 2.37
CA LYS A 84 17.04 -19.67 1.15
C LYS A 84 17.23 -20.93 0.32
N LYS A 85 17.70 -22.02 0.93
CA LYS A 85 17.88 -23.32 0.25
C LYS A 85 16.60 -23.83 -0.39
N LEU A 86 15.47 -23.69 0.31
CA LEU A 86 14.17 -24.07 -0.21
C LEU A 86 13.80 -23.26 -1.46
N PHE A 87 13.95 -21.92 -1.41
CA PHE A 87 13.61 -21.06 -2.56
C PHE A 87 14.57 -21.25 -3.74
N ASP A 88 15.87 -21.37 -3.48
CA ASP A 88 16.88 -21.70 -4.51
C ASP A 88 16.48 -22.99 -5.24
N TYR A 89 16.17 -24.06 -4.50
CA TYR A 89 15.79 -25.34 -5.10
C TYR A 89 14.45 -25.28 -5.83
N LEU A 90 13.43 -24.67 -5.22
CA LEU A 90 12.09 -24.56 -5.82
C LEU A 90 12.15 -23.79 -7.14
N GLU A 91 12.90 -22.69 -7.21
CA GLU A 91 12.97 -21.91 -8.45
C GLU A 91 13.59 -22.70 -9.61
N ASP A 92 14.64 -23.47 -9.33
CA ASP A 92 15.37 -24.24 -10.34
C ASP A 92 14.61 -25.51 -10.79
N HIS A 93 13.66 -26.00 -9.99
CA HIS A 93 12.96 -27.29 -10.23
C HIS A 93 11.43 -27.18 -10.26
N ILE A 94 10.87 -25.97 -10.33
CA ILE A 94 9.41 -25.77 -10.22
C ILE A 94 8.62 -26.51 -11.30
N ASP A 95 9.18 -26.65 -12.50
CA ASP A 95 8.54 -27.32 -13.63
C ASP A 95 8.28 -28.81 -13.31
N GLU A 96 9.23 -29.49 -12.68
CA GLU A 96 9.08 -30.90 -12.27
C GLU A 96 8.19 -31.02 -11.03
N ILE A 97 8.48 -30.21 -10.01
CA ILE A 97 7.81 -30.25 -8.70
C ILE A 97 6.32 -29.94 -8.83
N TYR A 98 5.97 -28.95 -9.65
CA TYR A 98 4.59 -28.49 -9.79
C TYR A 98 3.98 -28.90 -11.12
N ASP A 99 4.50 -28.46 -12.26
CA ASP A 99 3.80 -28.65 -13.54
C ASP A 99 3.71 -30.13 -13.94
N GLY A 100 4.83 -30.86 -13.87
CA GLY A 100 4.92 -32.29 -14.17
C GLY A 100 4.07 -33.11 -13.20
N THR A 101 4.31 -32.97 -11.90
CA THR A 101 3.57 -33.71 -10.87
C THR A 101 2.07 -33.45 -10.95
N ARG A 102 1.65 -32.18 -11.09
CA ARG A 102 0.23 -31.82 -11.18
C ARG A 102 -0.42 -32.34 -12.47
N TYR A 103 0.33 -32.35 -13.59
CA TYR A 103 -0.12 -32.94 -14.84
C TYR A 103 -0.38 -34.44 -14.67
N ASP A 104 0.57 -35.17 -14.08
CA ASP A 104 0.49 -36.62 -13.86
C ASP A 104 -0.71 -36.98 -12.97
N LEU A 105 -0.89 -36.28 -11.85
CA LEU A 105 -2.05 -36.45 -10.96
C LEU A 105 -3.37 -36.22 -11.70
N SER A 106 -3.43 -35.16 -12.54
CA SER A 106 -4.61 -34.83 -13.32
C SER A 106 -4.89 -35.83 -14.43
N LEU A 107 -3.84 -36.37 -15.06
CA LEU A 107 -3.93 -37.35 -16.13
C LEU A 107 -4.41 -38.70 -15.57
N GLU A 108 -3.82 -39.16 -14.46
CA GLU A 108 -4.24 -40.38 -13.77
C GLU A 108 -5.72 -40.29 -13.35
N ALA A 109 -6.14 -39.16 -12.75
CA ALA A 109 -7.54 -38.95 -12.36
C ALA A 109 -8.50 -39.02 -13.57
N LYS A 110 -8.10 -38.50 -14.74
CA LYS A 110 -8.88 -38.57 -15.99
C LYS A 110 -8.96 -39.98 -16.53
N HIS A 111 -7.85 -40.74 -16.50
CA HIS A 111 -7.82 -42.13 -16.95
C HIS A 111 -8.72 -43.01 -16.09
N ILE A 112 -8.62 -42.90 -14.76
CA ILE A 112 -9.48 -43.64 -13.81
C ILE A 112 -10.96 -43.28 -14.02
N SER A 113 -11.28 -41.98 -14.19
CA SER A 113 -12.67 -41.54 -14.47
C SER A 113 -13.20 -42.10 -15.81
N SER A 114 -12.36 -42.12 -16.83
CA SER A 114 -12.72 -42.63 -18.17
C SER A 114 -12.92 -44.14 -18.15
N ALA A 115 -12.06 -44.86 -17.42
CA ALA A 115 -12.18 -46.28 -17.18
C ALA A 115 -13.48 -46.63 -16.44
N GLN A 116 -13.78 -45.92 -15.35
CA GLN A 116 -15.01 -46.09 -14.60
C GLN A 116 -16.24 -45.88 -15.48
N LYS A 117 -16.25 -44.87 -16.35
CA LYS A 117 -17.33 -44.63 -17.31
C LYS A 117 -17.52 -45.79 -18.28
N ARG A 118 -16.42 -46.33 -18.84
CA ARG A 118 -16.47 -47.47 -19.77
C ARG A 118 -16.98 -48.75 -19.10
N ILE A 119 -16.60 -48.98 -17.84
CA ILE A 119 -17.09 -50.11 -17.04
C ILE A 119 -18.61 -49.98 -16.85
N LYS A 120 -19.10 -48.81 -16.41
CA LYS A 120 -20.54 -48.55 -16.24
C LYS A 120 -21.35 -48.69 -17.53
N GLU A 121 -20.81 -48.20 -18.65
CA GLU A 121 -21.43 -48.37 -19.98
C GLU A 121 -21.50 -49.85 -20.38
N THR A 122 -20.47 -50.64 -20.04
CA THR A 122 -20.43 -52.08 -20.32
C THR A 122 -21.42 -52.84 -19.44
N GLU A 123 -21.47 -52.56 -18.13
CA GLU A 123 -22.44 -53.14 -17.21
C GLU A 123 -23.88 -52.84 -17.62
N LYS A 124 -24.15 -51.60 -18.06
CA LYS A 124 -25.47 -51.20 -18.58
C LYS A 124 -25.85 -52.03 -19.81
N ARG A 125 -24.94 -52.17 -20.78
CA ARG A 125 -25.16 -53.00 -21.98
C ARG A 125 -25.43 -54.47 -21.64
N ILE A 126 -24.70 -55.02 -20.68
CA ILE A 126 -24.90 -56.41 -20.22
C ILE A 126 -26.28 -56.56 -19.57
N LYS A 127 -26.70 -55.62 -18.71
CA LYS A 127 -28.04 -55.63 -18.10
C LYS A 127 -29.15 -55.51 -19.13
N GLU A 128 -28.95 -54.75 -20.20
CA GLU A 128 -29.91 -54.59 -21.30
C GLU A 128 -30.01 -55.83 -22.23
N GLN A 129 -28.97 -56.67 -22.29
CA GLN A 129 -28.90 -57.82 -23.21
C GLN A 129 -29.49 -59.15 -22.70
N SER A 130 -30.01 -59.21 -21.45
CA SER A 130 -30.85 -60.32 -20.95
C SER A 130 -30.27 -61.75 -21.05
N GLU A 131 -28.96 -61.95 -21.22
CA GLU A 131 -28.33 -63.28 -21.13
C GLU A 131 -27.28 -63.34 -20.01
N PRO A 132 -27.33 -64.33 -19.11
CA PRO A 132 -26.33 -64.49 -18.06
C PRO A 132 -25.07 -65.12 -18.63
N LEU A 133 -24.03 -64.32 -18.85
CA LEU A 133 -22.68 -64.84 -19.13
C LEU A 133 -21.90 -65.08 -17.81
N PRO A 134 -21.02 -66.10 -17.76
CA PRO A 134 -20.26 -66.43 -16.56
C PRO A 134 -19.25 -65.32 -16.23
N LEU A 135 -19.12 -65.01 -14.93
CA LEU A 135 -18.24 -63.98 -14.36
C LEU A 135 -16.75 -64.11 -14.76
N SER A 136 -16.31 -65.24 -15.33
CA SER A 136 -14.92 -65.47 -15.75
C SER A 136 -14.49 -64.72 -17.01
N ILE A 137 -15.41 -64.05 -17.72
CA ILE A 137 -15.11 -63.24 -18.93
C ILE A 137 -14.83 -61.77 -18.58
N PHE A 138 -15.17 -61.32 -17.38
CA PHE A 138 -14.98 -59.94 -16.95
C PHE A 138 -13.49 -59.57 -16.82
N THR A 139 -12.66 -60.49 -16.35
CA THR A 139 -11.22 -60.30 -16.14
C THR A 139 -10.43 -60.08 -17.44
N PRO A 140 -10.57 -60.92 -18.49
CA PRO A 140 -9.85 -60.72 -19.75
C PRO A 140 -10.28 -59.47 -20.54
N ALA A 141 -11.56 -59.08 -20.45
CA ALA A 141 -12.09 -57.88 -21.11
C ALA A 141 -11.60 -56.60 -20.41
N MET A 142 -11.55 -56.60 -19.07
CA MET A 142 -10.90 -55.53 -18.30
C MET A 142 -9.41 -55.49 -18.61
N GLU A 143 -8.69 -56.61 -18.56
CA GLU A 143 -7.26 -56.65 -18.90
C GLU A 143 -6.99 -56.02 -20.27
N ARG A 144 -7.79 -56.33 -21.31
CA ARG A 144 -7.66 -55.72 -22.65
C ARG A 144 -7.95 -54.22 -22.71
N LEU A 145 -8.87 -53.72 -21.88
CA LEU A 145 -9.21 -52.28 -21.80
C LEU A 145 -8.08 -51.44 -21.19
N PHE A 146 -7.21 -52.04 -20.37
CA PHE A 146 -6.20 -51.32 -19.58
C PHE A 146 -4.74 -51.48 -20.06
N ILE A 147 -4.47 -52.27 -21.12
CA ILE A 147 -3.11 -52.59 -21.61
C ILE A 147 -2.26 -51.37 -22.02
N LYS A 148 -2.85 -50.17 -22.18
CA LYS A 148 -2.10 -48.99 -22.64
C LYS A 148 -1.64 -48.01 -21.54
N ASP A 149 -2.17 -48.08 -20.32
CA ASP A 149 -1.92 -47.05 -19.30
C ASP A 149 -1.04 -47.58 -18.14
N ARG A 150 0.25 -47.25 -18.20
CA ARG A 150 1.24 -47.63 -17.16
C ARG A 150 0.88 -46.96 -15.83
N GLY A 151 0.52 -47.76 -14.82
CA GLY A 151 0.30 -47.31 -13.43
C GLY A 151 -1.05 -47.73 -12.85
N ILE A 152 -2.09 -47.86 -13.68
CA ILE A 152 -3.47 -48.15 -13.22
C ILE A 152 -3.67 -49.65 -12.93
N LEU A 153 -3.07 -50.51 -13.76
CA LEU A 153 -3.22 -51.97 -13.71
C LEU A 153 -2.83 -52.61 -12.37
N PRO A 154 -1.67 -52.32 -11.75
CA PRO A 154 -1.29 -52.94 -10.48
C PRO A 154 -2.26 -52.63 -9.34
N TRP A 155 -2.79 -51.40 -9.30
CA TRP A 155 -3.73 -50.97 -8.27
C TRP A 155 -5.14 -51.53 -8.52
N ILE A 156 -5.64 -51.49 -9.77
CA ILE A 156 -6.92 -52.13 -10.14
C ILE A 156 -6.88 -53.63 -9.85
N LYS A 157 -5.77 -54.31 -10.15
CA LYS A 157 -5.61 -55.75 -9.87
C LYS A 157 -5.70 -56.05 -8.38
N LYS A 158 -5.07 -55.22 -7.54
CA LYS A 158 -5.11 -55.35 -6.07
C LYS A 158 -6.53 -55.17 -5.49
N ILE A 159 -7.34 -54.28 -6.06
CA ILE A 159 -8.73 -54.04 -5.61
C ILE A 159 -9.70 -55.07 -6.21
N GLY A 160 -9.55 -55.42 -7.49
CA GLY A 160 -10.38 -56.40 -8.18
C GLY A 160 -10.28 -57.82 -7.59
N GLU A 161 -9.18 -58.13 -6.90
CA GLU A 161 -9.00 -59.37 -6.13
C GLU A 161 -9.82 -59.39 -4.81
N HIS A 162 -10.33 -58.25 -4.32
CA HIS A 162 -10.93 -58.14 -2.98
C HIS A 162 -12.29 -57.41 -2.91
N SER A 163 -12.82 -56.88 -4.01
CA SER A 163 -14.05 -56.07 -3.99
C SER A 163 -14.82 -56.19 -5.31
N HIS A 164 -16.14 -56.41 -5.24
CA HIS A 164 -17.03 -56.53 -6.41
C HIS A 164 -18.23 -55.57 -6.29
N GLY A 165 -18.75 -55.08 -7.41
CA GLY A 165 -19.92 -54.19 -7.46
C GLY A 165 -19.65 -52.78 -6.90
N ASP A 166 -20.59 -52.25 -6.12
CA ASP A 166 -20.58 -50.86 -5.61
C ASP A 166 -19.28 -50.48 -4.88
N ALA A 167 -18.64 -51.43 -4.19
CA ALA A 167 -17.38 -51.22 -3.47
C ALA A 167 -16.18 -50.90 -4.39
N PHE A 168 -16.14 -51.49 -5.60
CA PHE A 168 -15.11 -51.16 -6.59
C PHE A 168 -15.30 -49.75 -7.16
N ASP A 169 -16.56 -49.39 -7.41
CA ASP A 169 -16.95 -48.08 -7.91
C ASP A 169 -16.67 -46.96 -6.89
N GLU A 170 -16.93 -47.23 -5.61
CA GLU A 170 -16.58 -46.36 -4.48
C GLU A 170 -15.05 -46.18 -4.39
N ALA A 171 -14.27 -47.27 -4.43
CA ALA A 171 -12.81 -47.19 -4.36
C ALA A 171 -12.17 -46.42 -5.53
N MET A 172 -12.70 -46.58 -6.75
CA MET A 172 -12.30 -45.80 -7.94
C MET A 172 -12.62 -44.32 -7.77
N SER A 173 -13.84 -44.01 -7.30
CA SER A 173 -14.29 -42.63 -7.05
C SER A 173 -13.45 -41.96 -5.97
N ASP A 174 -13.12 -42.68 -4.90
CA ASP A 174 -12.24 -42.23 -3.82
C ASP A 174 -10.81 -41.97 -4.29
N ARG A 175 -10.25 -42.81 -5.17
CA ARG A 175 -8.93 -42.56 -5.75
C ARG A 175 -8.93 -41.31 -6.63
N VAL A 176 -9.93 -41.13 -7.48
CA VAL A 176 -10.08 -39.89 -8.28
C VAL A 176 -10.21 -38.67 -7.38
N LYS A 177 -10.96 -38.78 -6.27
CA LYS A 177 -11.10 -37.71 -5.28
C LYS A 177 -9.75 -37.37 -4.66
N ARG A 178 -9.00 -38.36 -4.14
CA ARG A 178 -7.66 -38.16 -3.56
C ARG A 178 -6.66 -37.53 -4.54
N LEU A 179 -6.60 -38.00 -5.79
CA LEU A 179 -5.73 -37.42 -6.81
C LEU A 179 -6.06 -35.94 -7.10
N LYS A 180 -7.34 -35.59 -7.11
CA LYS A 180 -7.78 -34.19 -7.27
C LYS A 180 -7.46 -33.34 -6.04
N GLU A 181 -7.57 -33.91 -4.85
CA GLU A 181 -7.20 -33.25 -3.59
C GLU A 181 -5.68 -33.02 -3.51
N GLU A 182 -4.85 -33.98 -3.93
CA GLU A 182 -3.40 -33.81 -4.02
C GLU A 182 -3.00 -32.75 -5.05
N ALA A 183 -3.64 -32.73 -6.23
CA ALA A 183 -3.40 -31.68 -7.23
C ALA A 183 -3.82 -30.30 -6.71
N HIS A 184 -4.93 -30.22 -5.97
CA HIS A 184 -5.34 -28.99 -5.30
C HIS A 184 -4.38 -28.59 -4.18
N ALA A 185 -3.82 -29.55 -3.44
CA ALA A 185 -2.84 -29.29 -2.38
C ALA A 185 -1.53 -28.72 -2.94
N LEU A 186 -1.10 -29.16 -4.14
CA LEU A 186 -0.01 -28.50 -4.87
C LEU A 186 -0.37 -27.06 -5.26
N ASP A 187 -1.60 -26.79 -5.71
CA ASP A 187 -2.04 -25.41 -5.98
C ASP A 187 -1.97 -24.56 -4.69
N MET A 188 -2.42 -25.09 -3.56
CA MET A 188 -2.38 -24.42 -2.26
C MET A 188 -0.96 -24.21 -1.73
N PHE A 189 -0.03 -25.12 -2.03
CA PHE A 189 1.39 -24.94 -1.73
C PHE A 189 1.97 -23.73 -2.45
N ILE A 190 1.78 -23.66 -3.77
CA ILE A 190 2.26 -22.55 -4.59
C ILE A 190 1.60 -21.24 -4.16
N ASP A 191 0.30 -21.25 -3.88
CA ASP A 191 -0.40 -20.08 -3.33
C ASP A 191 0.22 -19.60 -2.01
N SER A 192 0.57 -20.54 -1.11
CA SER A 192 1.18 -20.22 0.20
C SER A 192 2.57 -19.59 0.13
N LEU A 193 3.27 -19.63 -1.03
CA LEU A 193 4.55 -18.92 -1.23
C LEU A 193 4.36 -17.40 -1.36
N TYR A 194 3.16 -16.93 -1.71
CA TYR A 194 2.87 -15.50 -1.92
C TYR A 194 1.74 -15.01 -1.01
N ALA A 195 0.67 -15.79 -0.87
CA ALA A 195 -0.46 -15.56 0.03
C ALA A 195 -0.14 -15.96 1.49
N ASN A 196 1.12 -15.84 1.90
CA ASN A 196 1.60 -16.32 3.20
C ASN A 196 1.13 -15.41 4.35
N ASN A 197 0.30 -15.95 5.25
CA ASN A 197 -0.34 -15.20 6.34
C ASN A 197 0.44 -15.25 7.68
N ASN A 198 1.74 -15.02 7.62
CA ASN A 198 2.66 -15.17 8.76
C ASN A 198 2.63 -14.10 9.85
N ARG A 199 1.87 -13.01 9.65
CA ARG A 199 1.81 -11.85 10.57
C ARG A 199 3.18 -11.26 10.93
N ILE A 200 4.17 -11.35 10.03
CA ILE A 200 5.54 -10.88 10.29
C ILE A 200 5.58 -9.36 10.46
N LEU A 201 4.76 -8.61 9.70
CA LEU A 201 4.75 -7.15 9.75
C LEU A 201 4.34 -6.65 11.14
N GLU A 202 3.28 -7.21 11.73
CA GLU A 202 2.77 -6.87 13.05
C GLU A 202 3.80 -7.21 14.15
N LYS A 203 4.45 -8.38 14.02
CA LYS A 203 5.45 -8.84 14.99
C LYS A 203 6.74 -8.02 14.92
N THR A 204 7.16 -7.67 13.71
CA THR A 204 8.31 -6.79 13.47
C THR A 204 8.01 -5.40 14.01
N PHE A 205 6.85 -4.83 13.68
CA PHE A 205 6.46 -3.52 14.17
C PHE A 205 6.36 -3.47 15.69
N LYS A 206 5.82 -4.50 16.35
CA LYS A 206 5.76 -4.57 17.82
C LYS A 206 7.13 -4.37 18.49
N ARG A 207 8.23 -4.77 17.83
CA ARG A 207 9.61 -4.62 18.35
C ARG A 207 10.16 -3.20 18.18
N ILE A 208 9.68 -2.45 17.20
CA ILE A 208 10.19 -1.10 16.89
C ILE A 208 9.20 0.01 17.22
N LYS A 209 7.93 -0.29 17.53
CA LYS A 209 6.81 0.67 17.50
C LYS A 209 7.02 1.93 18.34
N ASN A 210 7.75 1.84 19.43
CA ASN A 210 8.02 3.01 20.28
C ASN A 210 8.83 4.07 19.53
N ILE A 211 9.68 3.69 18.58
CA ILE A 211 10.52 4.63 17.81
C ILE A 211 9.66 5.57 16.95
N PRO A 212 8.84 5.09 15.98
CA PRO A 212 8.00 5.98 15.16
C PRO A 212 6.87 6.63 15.97
N LEU A 213 6.25 5.93 16.93
CA LEU A 213 5.15 6.51 17.73
C LEU A 213 5.61 7.65 18.65
N GLN A 214 6.87 7.64 19.08
CA GLN A 214 7.47 8.70 19.88
C GLN A 214 8.28 9.70 19.03
N GLN A 215 8.20 9.61 17.70
CA GLN A 215 8.87 10.56 16.82
C GLN A 215 8.41 11.99 17.12
N THR A 216 9.36 12.92 17.10
CA THR A 216 9.11 14.35 17.22
C THR A 216 9.82 15.11 16.09
N PRO A 217 9.46 16.38 15.84
CA PRO A 217 10.20 17.21 14.91
C PRO A 217 11.69 17.37 15.27
N SER A 218 12.07 17.15 16.52
CA SER A 218 13.47 17.30 16.96
C SER A 218 14.25 15.98 17.01
N SER A 219 13.54 14.84 16.93
CA SER A 219 14.14 13.52 16.98
C SER A 219 15.03 13.24 15.76
N PRO A 220 16.04 12.36 15.87
CA PRO A 220 16.74 11.81 14.72
C PRO A 220 15.77 11.18 13.71
N SER A 221 16.24 10.94 12.48
CA SER A 221 15.43 10.22 11.49
C SER A 221 15.04 8.84 12.00
N ILE A 222 13.77 8.46 11.84
CA ILE A 222 13.27 7.11 12.18
C ILE A 222 14.12 6.02 11.54
N GLU A 223 14.56 6.23 10.29
CA GLU A 223 15.48 5.35 9.56
C GLU A 223 16.70 4.95 10.41
N HIS A 224 17.44 5.94 10.90
CA HIS A 224 18.65 5.75 11.69
C HIS A 224 18.35 5.17 13.08
N SER A 225 17.30 5.65 13.74
CA SER A 225 16.90 5.16 15.07
C SER A 225 16.56 3.67 15.05
N ILE A 226 15.82 3.21 14.04
CA ILE A 226 15.54 1.78 13.85
C ILE A 226 16.82 1.03 13.50
N SER A 227 17.64 1.55 12.59
CA SER A 227 18.91 0.90 12.19
C SER A 227 19.83 0.65 13.37
N HIS A 228 19.92 1.62 14.28
CA HIS A 228 20.67 1.47 15.53
C HIS A 228 20.02 0.48 16.50
N HIS A 229 18.68 0.44 16.56
CA HIS A 229 17.95 -0.47 17.43
C HIS A 229 18.09 -1.95 17.03
N VAL A 230 18.20 -2.23 15.72
CA VAL A 230 18.33 -3.60 15.19
C VAL A 230 19.73 -3.94 14.68
N SER A 231 20.76 -3.18 15.02
CA SER A 231 22.12 -3.44 14.53
C SER A 231 22.66 -4.82 14.96
N ASP A 232 23.37 -5.51 14.07
CA ASP A 232 24.03 -6.77 14.39
C ASP A 232 25.31 -6.52 15.21
N LYS A 233 25.28 -6.90 16.49
CA LYS A 233 26.42 -6.79 17.43
C LYS A 233 26.94 -8.15 17.90
N GLU A 234 26.22 -9.21 17.55
CA GLU A 234 26.50 -10.58 18.00
C GLU A 234 27.05 -11.43 16.85
N LYS A 235 27.55 -12.63 17.17
CA LYS A 235 27.96 -13.59 16.15
C LYS A 235 26.74 -14.06 15.34
N PRO A 236 26.91 -14.27 14.02
CA PRO A 236 25.82 -14.73 13.19
C PRO A 236 25.41 -16.17 13.52
N ILE A 237 24.10 -16.39 13.48
CA ILE A 237 23.42 -17.69 13.60
C ILE A 237 23.47 -18.41 12.25
N ASN A 238 23.16 -17.67 11.17
CA ASN A 238 23.10 -18.15 9.80
C ASN A 238 24.50 -18.10 9.17
N ARG A 239 24.80 -19.07 8.32
CA ARG A 239 26.14 -19.22 7.71
C ARG A 239 26.17 -18.80 6.25
N GLU A 240 25.08 -18.98 5.54
CA GLU A 240 25.00 -18.82 4.07
C GLU A 240 24.16 -17.60 3.67
N SER A 241 23.38 -17.07 4.62
CA SER A 241 22.42 -15.97 4.40
C SER A 241 22.88 -14.66 5.02
N THR A 242 22.56 -13.54 4.37
CA THR A 242 22.84 -12.19 4.85
C THR A 242 21.73 -11.69 5.79
N SER A 243 22.09 -10.81 6.73
CA SER A 243 21.12 -10.15 7.60
C SER A 243 20.48 -8.93 6.90
N PRO A 244 19.26 -8.51 7.29
CA PRO A 244 18.66 -7.28 6.77
C PRO A 244 19.54 -6.04 6.97
N ALA A 245 20.24 -5.89 8.10
CA ALA A 245 21.14 -4.77 8.34
C ALA A 245 22.34 -4.79 7.38
N TYR A 246 22.88 -5.96 7.03
CA TYR A 246 23.90 -6.08 5.99
C TYR A 246 23.36 -5.66 4.62
N GLU A 247 22.17 -6.13 4.26
CA GLU A 247 21.47 -5.76 3.02
C GLU A 247 21.16 -4.26 2.91
N GLY A 248 20.93 -3.59 4.04
CA GLY A 248 20.72 -2.15 4.12
C GLY A 248 22.02 -1.32 4.11
N SER A 249 23.17 -1.96 4.31
CA SER A 249 24.46 -1.27 4.41
C SER A 249 24.92 -0.70 3.05
N ALA A 250 25.92 0.19 3.08
CA ALA A 250 26.52 0.71 1.84
C ALA A 250 27.19 -0.39 1.02
N ILE A 251 27.81 -1.37 1.70
CA ILE A 251 28.51 -2.50 1.07
C ILE A 251 27.50 -3.46 0.42
N GLY A 252 26.44 -3.83 1.13
CA GLY A 252 25.39 -4.70 0.60
C GLY A 252 24.71 -4.09 -0.63
N ARG A 253 24.41 -2.78 -0.59
CA ARG A 253 23.85 -2.06 -1.75
C ARG A 253 24.79 -2.02 -2.96
N PHE A 254 26.08 -1.80 -2.73
CA PHE A 254 27.07 -1.80 -3.81
C PHE A 254 27.19 -3.19 -4.46
N SER A 255 27.24 -4.26 -3.64
CA SER A 255 27.26 -5.65 -4.13
C SER A 255 26.03 -5.97 -4.97
N ALA A 256 24.83 -5.64 -4.48
CA ALA A 256 23.58 -5.87 -5.19
C ALA A 256 23.43 -5.05 -6.48
N MET A 257 24.12 -3.91 -6.60
CA MET A 257 24.15 -3.10 -7.82
C MET A 257 25.06 -3.73 -8.89
N MET A 258 26.17 -4.31 -8.48
CA MET A 258 27.15 -4.94 -9.37
C MET A 258 26.74 -6.36 -9.79
N SER A 259 25.93 -7.05 -8.99
CA SER A 259 25.48 -8.41 -9.30
C SER A 259 24.74 -8.48 -10.64
N ASP A 260 25.07 -9.53 -11.40
CA ASP A 260 24.31 -9.92 -12.58
C ASP A 260 23.05 -10.71 -12.23
N ASP A 261 23.06 -11.38 -11.08
CA ASP A 261 21.92 -12.11 -10.54
C ASP A 261 21.14 -11.27 -9.53
N TYR A 262 19.83 -11.24 -9.70
CA TYR A 262 18.90 -10.58 -8.79
C TYR A 262 17.59 -11.36 -8.68
N LYS A 263 17.44 -12.09 -7.57
CA LYS A 263 16.25 -12.89 -7.23
C LYS A 263 15.62 -12.36 -5.92
N PRO A 264 14.58 -11.52 -5.97
CA PRO A 264 14.07 -10.77 -4.82
C PRO A 264 13.60 -11.63 -3.64
N GLN A 265 13.05 -12.82 -3.91
CA GLN A 265 12.55 -13.73 -2.88
C GLN A 265 13.63 -14.60 -2.23
N HIS A 266 14.88 -14.56 -2.71
CA HIS A 266 15.95 -15.43 -2.23
C HIS A 266 16.80 -14.76 -1.12
N GLY A 267 16.58 -13.46 -0.91
CA GLY A 267 17.24 -12.69 0.13
C GLY A 267 16.35 -12.51 1.36
N THR A 268 16.35 -11.28 1.89
CA THR A 268 15.67 -10.96 3.14
C THR A 268 14.18 -10.61 3.00
N SER A 269 13.64 -10.67 1.79
CA SER A 269 12.28 -10.24 1.47
C SER A 269 11.29 -11.40 1.53
N LEU A 270 10.56 -11.49 2.63
CA LEU A 270 9.53 -12.52 2.87
C LEU A 270 8.15 -12.07 2.39
N SER A 271 7.41 -12.93 1.68
CA SER A 271 6.02 -12.65 1.29
C SER A 271 5.11 -12.57 2.52
N THR A 272 4.19 -11.61 2.56
CA THR A 272 3.26 -11.43 3.69
C THR A 272 1.91 -10.88 3.22
N VAL A 273 0.83 -11.16 3.94
CA VAL A 273 -0.46 -10.44 3.79
C VAL A 273 -0.46 -9.14 4.61
N ARG A 274 -0.85 -8.02 4.00
CA ARG A 274 -1.10 -6.75 4.71
C ARG A 274 -2.53 -6.72 5.24
N ARG A 275 -2.67 -6.47 6.54
CA ARG A 275 -3.95 -6.44 7.24
C ARG A 275 -4.28 -5.04 7.69
N TYR A 276 -5.49 -4.61 7.39
CA TYR A 276 -6.01 -3.32 7.79
C TYR A 276 -7.40 -3.48 8.38
N LYS A 277 -7.70 -2.73 9.45
CA LYS A 277 -8.96 -2.91 10.18
C LYS A 277 -10.20 -2.48 9.39
N TYR A 278 -10.03 -1.56 8.45
CA TYR A 278 -11.13 -1.03 7.64
C TYR A 278 -11.55 -1.97 6.50
N LYS A 279 -10.74 -2.99 6.19
CA LYS A 279 -11.02 -3.93 5.11
C LYS A 279 -12.04 -4.98 5.56
N THR A 280 -12.97 -5.31 4.66
CA THR A 280 -13.95 -6.40 4.82
C THR A 280 -13.53 -7.61 3.98
N ASP A 281 -14.25 -8.73 4.11
CA ASP A 281 -13.99 -9.95 3.33
C ASP A 281 -14.26 -9.77 1.81
N ASP A 282 -15.05 -8.74 1.45
CA ASP A 282 -15.31 -8.37 0.05
C ASP A 282 -14.17 -7.55 -0.58
N ASP A 283 -13.28 -6.97 0.24
CA ASP A 283 -12.13 -6.22 -0.28
C ASP A 283 -11.03 -7.17 -0.78
N PRO A 284 -10.31 -6.77 -1.85
CA PRO A 284 -9.20 -7.57 -2.33
C PRO A 284 -8.06 -7.67 -1.30
N VAL A 285 -7.49 -8.86 -1.19
CA VAL A 285 -6.36 -9.12 -0.29
C VAL A 285 -5.11 -8.43 -0.83
N GLU A 286 -4.43 -7.67 0.03
CA GLU A 286 -3.17 -7.02 -0.33
C GLU A 286 -1.98 -7.87 0.08
N TYR A 287 -1.21 -8.32 -0.89
CA TYR A 287 0.05 -9.02 -0.66
C TYR A 287 1.22 -8.04 -0.65
N ARG A 288 2.24 -8.37 0.13
CA ARG A 288 3.56 -7.74 0.08
C ARG A 288 4.60 -8.78 -0.28
N PHE A 289 5.21 -8.60 -1.44
CA PHE A 289 6.41 -9.28 -1.90
C PHE A 289 7.13 -8.33 -2.87
N GLY A 290 8.44 -8.50 -3.03
CA GLY A 290 9.27 -7.67 -3.92
C GLY A 290 8.89 -7.81 -5.39
N THR A 291 9.68 -7.20 -6.28
CA THR A 291 9.45 -7.36 -7.72
C THR A 291 9.48 -8.84 -8.11
N GLN A 292 8.77 -9.21 -9.17
CA GLN A 292 8.77 -10.56 -9.73
C GLN A 292 9.52 -10.60 -11.06
N GLY A 293 10.11 -9.47 -11.47
CA GLY A 293 11.18 -9.45 -12.44
C GLY A 293 12.47 -9.84 -11.75
N GLN A 294 13.19 -10.79 -12.35
CA GLN A 294 14.46 -11.32 -11.89
C GLN A 294 15.54 -11.06 -12.93
N ARG A 295 16.79 -11.01 -12.48
CA ARG A 295 17.94 -11.19 -13.36
C ARG A 295 18.61 -12.52 -13.02
N ASP A 296 18.84 -13.32 -14.03
CA ASP A 296 19.45 -14.64 -13.89
C ASP A 296 20.50 -14.79 -14.98
N HIS A 297 21.75 -14.94 -14.57
CA HIS A 297 22.93 -14.86 -15.44
C HIS A 297 22.96 -13.58 -16.29
N GLY A 298 22.48 -12.47 -15.71
CA GLY A 298 22.43 -11.17 -16.34
C GLY A 298 21.19 -10.90 -17.20
N GLU A 299 20.40 -11.92 -17.53
CA GLU A 299 19.19 -11.81 -18.35
C GLU A 299 17.96 -11.50 -17.51
N ALA A 300 17.14 -10.55 -17.98
CA ALA A 300 15.88 -10.21 -17.32
C ALA A 300 14.80 -11.25 -17.68
N ARG A 301 14.19 -11.85 -16.66
CA ARG A 301 13.06 -12.79 -16.79
C ARG A 301 12.01 -12.53 -15.70
N HIS A 302 10.82 -13.09 -15.84
CA HIS A 302 9.86 -13.20 -14.74
C HIS A 302 10.20 -14.39 -13.83
N SER A 303 9.80 -14.28 -12.56
CA SER A 303 9.88 -15.34 -11.56
C SER A 303 9.03 -16.55 -11.98
N PRO A 304 9.64 -17.75 -12.14
CA PRO A 304 8.93 -18.98 -12.49
C PRO A 304 7.90 -19.32 -11.42
N LEU A 305 8.27 -19.12 -10.15
CA LEU A 305 7.37 -19.31 -9.01
C LEU A 305 6.16 -18.39 -9.08
N PHE A 306 6.33 -17.14 -9.54
CA PHE A 306 5.21 -16.19 -9.66
C PHE A 306 4.25 -16.56 -10.79
N GLU A 307 4.75 -17.07 -11.92
CA GLU A 307 3.88 -17.58 -12.98
C GLU A 307 3.03 -18.76 -12.52
N ARG A 308 3.62 -19.67 -11.72
CA ARG A 308 2.90 -20.81 -11.15
C ARG A 308 1.91 -20.34 -10.09
N PHE A 309 2.24 -19.29 -9.32
CA PHE A 309 1.29 -18.64 -8.42
C PHE A 309 0.04 -18.12 -9.15
N LEU A 310 0.19 -17.42 -10.27
CA LEU A 310 -0.95 -16.97 -11.07
C LEU A 310 -1.77 -18.15 -11.61
N THR A 311 -1.10 -19.23 -12.00
CA THR A 311 -1.74 -20.47 -12.49
C THR A 311 -2.52 -21.17 -11.37
N ALA A 312 -1.92 -21.30 -10.19
CA ALA A 312 -2.54 -21.88 -9.00
C ALA A 312 -3.78 -21.08 -8.57
N GLN A 313 -3.75 -19.74 -8.60
CA GLN A 313 -4.92 -18.92 -8.30
C GLN A 313 -6.10 -19.21 -9.23
N GLU A 314 -5.84 -19.40 -10.51
CA GLU A 314 -6.88 -19.77 -11.48
C GLU A 314 -7.45 -21.16 -11.19
N HIS A 315 -6.58 -22.14 -10.89
CA HIS A 315 -6.99 -23.49 -10.53
C HIS A 315 -7.83 -23.53 -9.25
N ILE A 316 -7.37 -22.86 -8.18
CA ILE A 316 -8.08 -22.76 -6.90
C ILE A 316 -9.48 -22.17 -7.12
N ARG A 317 -9.58 -21.08 -7.88
CA ARG A 317 -10.88 -20.48 -8.20
C ARG A 317 -11.80 -21.45 -8.94
N ARG A 318 -11.30 -22.15 -9.96
CA ARG A 318 -12.10 -23.14 -10.70
C ARG A 318 -12.55 -24.30 -9.80
N TYR A 319 -11.71 -24.69 -8.84
CA TYR A 319 -12.03 -25.72 -7.85
C TYR A 319 -13.15 -25.25 -6.91
N GLU A 320 -13.03 -24.05 -6.34
CA GLU A 320 -14.05 -23.43 -5.47
C GLU A 320 -15.41 -23.29 -6.17
N LEU A 321 -15.43 -22.81 -7.42
CA LEU A 321 -16.67 -22.67 -8.20
C LEU A 321 -17.39 -24.00 -8.39
N LYS A 322 -16.65 -25.07 -8.72
CA LYS A 322 -17.20 -26.42 -8.87
C LYS A 322 -17.74 -26.95 -7.55
N ARG A 323 -17.03 -26.72 -6.45
CA ARG A 323 -17.45 -27.14 -5.10
C ARG A 323 -18.73 -26.42 -4.68
N ASN A 324 -18.78 -25.09 -4.80
CA ASN A 324 -19.95 -24.30 -4.46
C ASN A 324 -21.18 -24.67 -5.31
N LYS A 325 -20.97 -24.98 -6.60
CA LYS A 325 -22.05 -25.47 -7.48
C LYS A 325 -22.60 -26.81 -7.00
N LYS A 326 -21.73 -27.74 -6.59
CA LYS A 326 -22.13 -29.04 -6.05
C LYS A 326 -22.91 -28.89 -4.74
N GLU A 327 -22.41 -28.08 -3.81
CA GLU A 327 -23.06 -27.82 -2.52
C GLU A 327 -24.44 -27.15 -2.66
N ARG A 328 -24.64 -26.31 -3.69
CA ARG A 328 -25.97 -25.73 -4.00
C ARG A 328 -26.95 -26.77 -4.54
N VAL A 329 -26.50 -27.62 -5.46
CA VAL A 329 -27.33 -28.70 -6.04
C VAL A 329 -27.74 -29.72 -4.97
N GLU A 330 -26.88 -30.00 -3.99
CA GLU A 330 -27.17 -30.91 -2.88
C GLU A 330 -28.11 -30.30 -1.81
N LYS A 331 -28.17 -28.97 -1.68
CA LYS A 331 -29.01 -28.27 -0.70
C LYS A 331 -30.41 -27.89 -1.20
N GLU A 332 -30.68 -27.98 -2.50
CA GLU A 332 -32.01 -27.79 -3.09
C GLU A 332 -32.59 -29.16 -3.52
N PRO A 333 -33.26 -29.92 -2.62
CA PRO A 333 -34.02 -31.08 -3.05
C PRO A 333 -35.17 -30.59 -3.92
N ILE A 334 -35.23 -31.10 -5.15
CA ILE A 334 -36.35 -30.86 -6.07
C ILE A 334 -37.62 -31.33 -5.36
N LYS A 335 -38.49 -30.39 -4.97
CA LYS A 335 -39.88 -30.69 -4.66
C LYS A 335 -40.58 -30.95 -5.99
N GLU A 336 -40.46 -32.19 -6.48
CA GLU A 336 -41.35 -32.74 -7.49
C GLU A 336 -42.73 -32.90 -6.86
N ASP A 337 -43.46 -31.80 -6.76
CA ASP A 337 -44.93 -31.72 -6.70
C ASP A 337 -45.31 -30.26 -6.42
N GLN A 338 -45.21 -29.41 -7.45
CA GLN A 338 -46.21 -28.39 -7.74
C GLN A 338 -45.94 -27.71 -9.08
N VAL A 339 -46.98 -27.76 -9.92
CA VAL A 339 -47.05 -27.29 -11.30
C VAL A 339 -47.35 -25.78 -11.33
N GLN A 340 -46.70 -25.10 -12.28
CA GLN A 340 -47.06 -23.85 -12.97
C GLN A 340 -47.06 -22.49 -12.23
N VAL A 341 -46.21 -21.62 -12.78
CA VAL A 341 -46.43 -20.24 -13.29
C VAL A 341 -45.30 -19.30 -12.83
N ASP A 342 -44.76 -18.58 -13.82
CA ASP A 342 -43.75 -17.52 -13.78
C ASP A 342 -42.33 -17.89 -13.33
N ARG A 343 -41.57 -18.42 -14.30
CA ARG A 343 -40.10 -18.35 -14.28
C ARG A 343 -39.68 -16.90 -14.56
N PRO A 344 -39.12 -16.13 -13.61
CA PRO A 344 -38.27 -15.03 -14.00
C PRO A 344 -37.05 -15.64 -14.70
N ASN A 345 -36.62 -15.00 -15.79
CA ASN A 345 -35.41 -15.32 -16.54
C ASN A 345 -34.26 -15.66 -15.59
N VAL A 346 -34.01 -16.96 -15.37
CA VAL A 346 -32.72 -17.45 -14.89
C VAL A 346 -31.80 -17.26 -16.09
N ALA A 347 -31.29 -16.03 -16.20
CA ALA A 347 -30.21 -15.71 -17.10
C ALA A 347 -29.15 -16.79 -16.92
N GLN A 348 -28.82 -17.46 -18.01
CA GLN A 348 -27.69 -18.36 -18.09
C GLN A 348 -26.49 -17.61 -17.51
N VAL A 349 -26.08 -17.97 -16.29
CA VAL A 349 -24.83 -17.48 -15.72
C VAL A 349 -23.75 -18.01 -16.64
N LYS A 350 -23.20 -17.13 -17.48
CA LYS A 350 -21.98 -17.35 -18.27
C LYS A 350 -20.84 -17.58 -17.27
N ASP A 351 -20.71 -18.81 -16.78
CA ASP A 351 -19.89 -19.18 -15.61
C ASP A 351 -18.39 -19.36 -15.94
N THR A 352 -17.92 -18.78 -17.04
CA THR A 352 -16.51 -18.83 -17.46
C THR A 352 -16.14 -17.50 -18.13
N ASP A 353 -16.10 -16.42 -17.35
CA ASP A 353 -15.28 -15.26 -17.71
C ASP A 353 -13.81 -15.65 -17.54
N ASP A 354 -13.29 -16.35 -18.55
CA ASP A 354 -11.89 -16.80 -18.67
C ASP A 354 -10.92 -15.60 -18.73
N ASP A 355 -11.43 -14.37 -18.79
CA ASP A 355 -10.67 -13.13 -18.85
C ASP A 355 -10.90 -12.25 -17.59
N LYS A 356 -11.40 -12.85 -16.50
CA LYS A 356 -11.52 -12.18 -15.19
C LYS A 356 -10.16 -12.10 -14.49
N ILE A 357 -9.76 -10.89 -14.15
CA ILE A 357 -8.54 -10.58 -13.40
C ILE A 357 -8.67 -11.07 -11.95
N THR A 358 -7.76 -11.95 -11.50
CA THR A 358 -7.66 -12.40 -10.10
C THR A 358 -6.62 -11.61 -9.31
N HIS A 359 -5.61 -11.06 -9.98
CA HIS A 359 -4.53 -10.30 -9.35
C HIS A 359 -4.19 -9.00 -10.09
N VAL A 360 -4.05 -7.90 -9.37
CA VAL A 360 -3.53 -6.63 -9.91
C VAL A 360 -2.15 -6.35 -9.33
N TYR A 361 -1.17 -6.21 -10.21
CA TYR A 361 0.23 -5.99 -9.88
C TYR A 361 0.64 -4.56 -10.21
N PHE A 362 0.73 -3.70 -9.20
CA PHE A 362 1.20 -2.33 -9.39
C PHE A 362 2.74 -2.28 -9.34
N ASN A 363 3.35 -2.20 -10.52
CA ASN A 363 4.79 -2.09 -10.71
C ASN A 363 5.26 -0.64 -10.51
N LEU A 364 6.14 -0.42 -9.53
CA LEU A 364 6.74 0.88 -9.19
C LEU A 364 8.27 0.86 -9.38
N LEU A 365 8.76 0.03 -10.31
CA LEU A 365 10.13 0.09 -10.81
C LEU A 365 10.30 1.25 -11.81
N GLY A 366 11.53 1.74 -11.95
CA GLY A 366 11.83 2.80 -12.90
C GLY A 366 11.86 2.26 -14.32
N ARG A 367 10.89 2.65 -15.16
CA ARG A 367 10.87 2.32 -16.59
C ARG A 367 11.69 3.30 -17.44
N ASP A 368 11.75 4.56 -17.02
CA ASP A 368 12.38 5.65 -17.78
C ASP A 368 13.61 6.20 -17.05
N ARG A 369 14.53 5.30 -16.66
CA ARG A 369 15.82 5.66 -16.04
C ARG A 369 16.98 5.29 -16.96
N GLY A 370 17.86 6.25 -17.23
CA GLY A 370 19.03 6.08 -18.10
C GLY A 370 20.33 5.74 -17.37
N ASP A 371 20.36 5.78 -16.04
CA ASP A 371 21.52 5.38 -15.26
C ASP A 371 21.67 3.83 -15.23
N PRO A 372 22.86 3.26 -14.93
CA PRO A 372 23.09 1.81 -15.01
C PRO A 372 22.14 0.96 -14.17
N GLU A 373 21.77 1.42 -12.97
CA GLU A 373 20.76 0.75 -12.14
C GLU A 373 19.37 0.90 -12.76
N GLY A 374 19.07 2.08 -13.30
CA GLY A 374 17.87 2.38 -14.07
C GLY A 374 17.63 1.48 -15.27
N LEU A 375 18.67 1.19 -16.06
CA LEU A 375 18.57 0.28 -17.21
C LEU A 375 18.21 -1.15 -16.77
N LYS A 376 18.75 -1.61 -15.63
CA LYS A 376 18.37 -2.90 -15.04
C LYS A 376 16.91 -2.88 -14.59
N GLU A 377 16.44 -1.83 -13.91
CA GLU A 377 15.01 -1.72 -13.51
C GLU A 377 14.06 -1.64 -14.71
N LYS A 378 14.48 -0.97 -15.78
CA LYS A 378 13.73 -0.88 -17.03
C LYS A 378 13.56 -2.26 -17.67
N ALA A 379 14.65 -3.03 -17.80
CA ALA A 379 14.59 -4.38 -18.36
C ALA A 379 13.65 -5.30 -17.54
N LEU A 380 13.68 -5.19 -16.21
CA LEU A 380 12.74 -5.92 -15.35
C LEU A 380 11.29 -5.47 -15.54
N THR A 381 11.06 -4.16 -15.70
CA THR A 381 9.73 -3.58 -15.93
C THR A 381 9.14 -4.09 -17.25
N GLU A 382 9.90 -4.01 -18.34
CA GLU A 382 9.46 -4.45 -19.65
C GLU A 382 9.15 -5.96 -19.65
N LYS A 383 9.96 -6.77 -18.96
CA LYS A 383 9.70 -8.20 -18.81
C LYS A 383 8.47 -8.54 -17.97
N LEU A 384 8.16 -7.73 -16.96
CA LEU A 384 6.94 -7.91 -16.17
C LEU A 384 5.68 -7.63 -16.98
N GLU A 385 5.73 -6.69 -17.92
CA GLU A 385 4.58 -6.34 -18.77
C GLU A 385 4.23 -7.47 -19.75
N GLU A 386 5.23 -8.26 -20.16
CA GLU A 386 5.06 -9.47 -20.97
C GLU A 386 4.29 -10.60 -20.24
N LEU A 387 4.11 -10.52 -18.91
CA LEU A 387 3.31 -11.51 -18.14
C LEU A 387 1.85 -11.52 -18.58
N GLU A 388 1.29 -10.37 -18.95
CA GLU A 388 -0.09 -10.29 -19.40
C GLU A 388 -0.26 -10.90 -20.79
N GLU A 389 0.50 -10.38 -21.75
CA GLU A 389 0.47 -10.77 -23.15
C GLU A 389 1.85 -10.56 -23.80
N HIS A 390 2.33 -11.56 -24.52
CA HIS A 390 3.49 -11.47 -25.41
C HIS A 390 3.26 -12.31 -26.66
N ASN A 391 3.95 -11.95 -27.75
CA ASN A 391 3.88 -12.67 -29.01
C ASN A 391 5.04 -13.66 -29.11
N ASP A 392 4.71 -14.96 -29.14
CA ASP A 392 5.65 -16.03 -29.39
C ASP A 392 5.29 -16.71 -30.72
N ASN A 393 6.08 -16.44 -31.76
CA ASN A 393 5.94 -17.02 -33.10
C ASN A 393 4.54 -16.80 -33.75
N GLY A 394 3.93 -15.64 -33.54
CA GLY A 394 2.61 -15.29 -34.06
C GLY A 394 1.45 -15.75 -33.17
N VAL A 395 1.72 -16.39 -32.03
CA VAL A 395 0.72 -16.79 -31.04
C VAL A 395 0.83 -15.86 -29.83
N ILE A 396 -0.28 -15.19 -29.51
CA ILE A 396 -0.39 -14.39 -28.29
C ILE A 396 -0.46 -15.36 -27.10
N ARG A 397 0.55 -15.32 -26.23
CA ARG A 397 0.66 -16.06 -24.98
C ARG A 397 0.67 -15.09 -23.81
N GLY A 398 0.44 -15.58 -22.59
CA GLY A 398 0.43 -14.77 -21.37
C GLY A 398 -0.61 -15.23 -20.36
N LYS A 399 -0.63 -14.59 -19.18
CA LYS A 399 -1.55 -14.90 -18.08
C LYS A 399 -2.72 -13.93 -18.13
N LYS A 400 -3.91 -14.41 -18.51
CA LYS A 400 -5.11 -13.55 -18.63
C LYS A 400 -5.67 -13.08 -17.29
N ASN A 401 -5.34 -13.77 -16.20
CA ASN A 401 -5.86 -13.47 -14.86
C ASN A 401 -5.05 -12.41 -14.08
N ILE A 402 -4.03 -11.80 -14.69
CA ILE A 402 -3.27 -10.69 -14.09
C ILE A 402 -3.48 -9.38 -14.88
N ALA A 403 -3.40 -8.26 -14.18
CA ALA A 403 -3.15 -6.93 -14.75
C ALA A 403 -1.88 -6.35 -14.14
N VAL A 404 -0.90 -5.98 -14.96
CA VAL A 404 0.38 -5.38 -14.60
C VAL A 404 0.32 -3.89 -14.95
N ILE A 405 0.34 -3.06 -13.91
CA ILE A 405 0.19 -1.61 -14.03
C ILE A 405 1.49 -0.94 -13.63
N THR A 406 2.23 -0.39 -14.59
CA THR A 406 3.47 0.36 -14.31
C THR A 406 3.11 1.80 -14.02
N LEU A 407 3.48 2.31 -12.83
CA LEU A 407 3.21 3.68 -12.41
C LEU A 407 4.50 4.42 -12.04
N PRO A 408 4.55 5.75 -12.28
CA PRO A 408 5.73 6.55 -11.98
C PRO A 408 6.12 6.51 -10.51
N ALA A 409 7.43 6.47 -10.25
CA ALA A 409 7.89 6.04 -8.94
C ALA A 409 9.13 6.74 -8.34
N ASP A 410 10.01 7.38 -9.11
CA ASP A 410 11.26 7.92 -8.55
C ASP A 410 11.80 9.19 -9.23
N GLN A 411 11.73 9.27 -10.56
CA GLN A 411 12.23 10.42 -11.33
C GLN A 411 11.09 11.30 -11.87
N GLY A 412 11.44 12.35 -12.60
CA GLY A 412 10.47 13.31 -13.14
C GLY A 412 9.63 13.98 -12.05
N LEU A 413 8.31 13.82 -12.12
CA LEU A 413 7.35 14.38 -11.16
C LEU A 413 7.52 13.82 -9.74
N MET A 414 8.15 12.67 -9.58
CA MET A 414 8.44 12.03 -8.28
C MET A 414 9.83 12.34 -7.73
N SER A 415 10.57 13.28 -8.33
CA SER A 415 11.91 13.65 -7.84
C SER A 415 11.93 14.00 -6.34
N LYS A 416 12.93 13.45 -5.64
CA LYS A 416 13.11 13.59 -4.18
C LYS A 416 13.25 15.02 -3.66
N ASP A 417 13.56 15.99 -4.52
CA ASP A 417 13.82 17.38 -4.10
C ASP A 417 12.65 18.33 -4.41
N HIS A 418 11.65 17.90 -5.18
CA HIS A 418 10.53 18.75 -5.60
C HIS A 418 9.71 19.27 -4.41
N TYR A 419 9.56 18.49 -3.34
CA TYR A 419 8.88 18.94 -2.12
C TYR A 419 9.52 20.19 -1.49
N THR A 420 10.80 20.50 -1.76
CA THR A 420 11.47 21.69 -1.21
C THR A 420 11.17 22.97 -2.00
N ARG A 421 10.69 22.83 -3.24
CA ARG A 421 10.52 23.92 -4.20
C ARG A 421 9.09 24.46 -4.14
N THR A 422 8.88 25.46 -3.29
CA THR A 422 7.55 26.03 -2.97
C THR A 422 7.18 27.30 -3.74
N LYS A 423 8.05 27.80 -4.62
CA LYS A 423 7.73 28.94 -5.49
C LYS A 423 6.75 28.51 -6.58
N THR A 424 5.64 29.22 -6.72
CA THR A 424 4.63 28.96 -7.76
C THR A 424 5.22 29.27 -9.15
N LYS A 425 5.07 28.35 -10.10
CA LYS A 425 5.64 28.48 -11.44
C LYS A 425 4.81 27.83 -12.54
N HIS A 426 4.04 26.79 -12.27
CA HIS A 426 3.29 26.03 -13.27
C HIS A 426 1.84 26.50 -13.38
N ASN A 427 1.28 26.67 -14.57
CA ASN A 427 -0.15 26.90 -14.73
C ASN A 427 -0.93 25.59 -14.47
N ILE A 428 -2.08 25.67 -13.79
CA ILE A 428 -2.88 24.49 -13.43
C ILE A 428 -3.38 23.71 -14.65
N HIS A 429 -3.82 24.41 -15.71
CA HIS A 429 -4.31 23.76 -16.92
C HIS A 429 -3.20 23.01 -17.65
N ASP A 430 -1.99 23.59 -17.73
CA ASP A 430 -0.82 22.92 -18.28
C ASP A 430 -0.48 21.65 -17.50
N VAL A 431 -0.57 21.69 -16.16
CA VAL A 431 -0.31 20.53 -15.30
C VAL A 431 -1.37 19.43 -15.49
N LYS A 432 -2.63 19.80 -15.66
CA LYS A 432 -3.71 18.82 -15.94
C LYS A 432 -3.48 18.13 -17.28
N GLU A 433 -3.14 18.90 -18.32
CA GLU A 433 -2.78 18.35 -19.64
C GLU A 433 -1.56 17.43 -19.56
N GLU A 434 -0.52 17.85 -18.82
CA GLU A 434 0.67 17.04 -18.54
C GLU A 434 0.28 15.69 -17.92
N PHE A 435 -0.53 15.68 -16.86
CA PHE A 435 -0.93 14.45 -16.17
C PHE A 435 -1.80 13.55 -17.03
N LEU A 436 -2.77 14.12 -17.76
CA LEU A 436 -3.66 13.39 -18.65
C LEU A 436 -2.85 12.66 -19.72
N ARG A 437 -1.91 13.35 -20.36
CA ARG A 437 -1.08 12.77 -21.41
C ARG A 437 -0.18 11.66 -20.94
N ILE A 438 0.42 11.80 -19.75
CA ILE A 438 1.21 10.73 -19.15
C ILE A 438 0.33 9.50 -18.92
N ALA A 439 -0.88 9.69 -18.37
CA ALA A 439 -1.79 8.59 -18.08
C ALA A 439 -2.37 7.91 -19.34
N GLN A 440 -2.52 8.66 -20.43
CA GLN A 440 -2.92 8.14 -21.75
C GLN A 440 -1.77 7.47 -22.50
N GLU A 441 -0.53 7.51 -21.99
CA GLU A 441 0.67 7.11 -22.74
C GLU A 441 0.76 7.81 -24.10
N ALA A 442 0.29 9.06 -24.17
CA ALA A 442 0.18 9.79 -25.42
C ALA A 442 1.57 9.93 -26.08
N PRO A 443 1.73 9.59 -27.37
CA PRO A 443 3.02 9.67 -28.05
C PRO A 443 3.60 11.09 -27.97
N GLU A 444 4.93 11.18 -28.01
CA GLU A 444 5.63 12.47 -27.98
C GLU A 444 5.10 13.41 -29.10
N GLY A 445 5.14 14.72 -28.86
CA GLY A 445 4.70 15.73 -29.82
C GLY A 445 3.34 16.37 -29.55
N ARG A 446 2.84 17.08 -30.56
CA ARG A 446 1.61 17.89 -30.57
C ARG A 446 0.90 17.67 -31.92
N ASP A 447 -0.43 17.67 -31.93
CA ASP A 447 -1.17 17.57 -33.19
C ASP A 447 -1.19 18.92 -33.92
N LEU A 448 -1.15 18.88 -35.25
CA LEU A 448 -1.38 19.98 -36.16
C LEU A 448 -2.56 19.62 -37.05
N HIS A 449 -3.70 20.28 -36.83
CA HIS A 449 -4.92 20.10 -37.61
C HIS A 449 -4.92 21.07 -38.79
N LEU A 450 -5.22 20.56 -39.98
CA LEU A 450 -5.33 21.33 -41.21
C LEU A 450 -6.82 21.54 -41.49
N MET A 451 -7.27 22.81 -41.51
CA MET A 451 -8.70 23.15 -41.61
C MET A 451 -8.91 24.38 -42.48
N ASP A 452 -10.06 24.49 -43.12
CA ASP A 452 -10.38 25.68 -43.92
C ASP A 452 -10.76 26.88 -43.02
N LYS A 453 -11.45 26.59 -41.91
CA LYS A 453 -11.94 27.58 -40.93
C LYS A 453 -11.72 27.10 -39.50
N LEU A 454 -11.72 28.04 -38.56
CA LEU A 454 -11.70 27.71 -37.13
C LEU A 454 -12.97 26.93 -36.75
N PRO A 455 -12.84 25.83 -35.98
CA PRO A 455 -13.98 25.06 -35.53
C PRO A 455 -14.74 25.79 -34.41
N SER A 456 -15.91 25.27 -34.04
CA SER A 456 -16.74 25.85 -32.97
C SER A 456 -16.01 25.87 -31.63
N HIS A 457 -16.50 26.68 -30.68
CA HIS A 457 -15.89 26.77 -29.35
C HIS A 457 -15.85 25.41 -28.63
N GLU A 458 -16.90 24.59 -28.75
CA GLU A 458 -16.96 23.25 -28.16
C GLU A 458 -15.93 22.30 -28.76
N GLU A 459 -15.68 22.39 -30.06
CA GLU A 459 -14.66 21.60 -30.75
C GLU A 459 -13.24 22.06 -30.40
N LEU A 460 -13.01 23.37 -30.24
CA LEU A 460 -11.72 23.90 -29.77
C LEU A 460 -11.34 23.35 -28.39
N GLN A 461 -12.32 23.11 -27.51
CA GLN A 461 -12.05 22.51 -26.20
C GLN A 461 -11.49 21.08 -26.30
N LYS A 462 -11.80 20.35 -27.39
CA LYS A 462 -11.30 18.99 -27.66
C LYS A 462 -9.90 18.98 -28.26
N LEU A 463 -9.42 20.12 -28.78
CA LEU A 463 -8.14 20.28 -29.47
C LEU A 463 -7.09 21.01 -28.61
N LYS A 464 -7.26 20.97 -27.28
CA LYS A 464 -6.34 21.62 -26.32
C LYS A 464 -4.92 21.09 -26.47
N GLY A 465 -3.96 21.99 -26.49
CA GLY A 465 -2.57 21.64 -26.64
C GLY A 465 -2.21 21.21 -28.07
N SER A 466 -3.00 21.59 -29.07
CA SER A 466 -2.72 21.32 -30.48
C SER A 466 -2.60 22.61 -31.29
N TYR A 467 -2.09 22.51 -32.50
CA TYR A 467 -2.07 23.58 -33.48
C TYR A 467 -3.22 23.43 -34.48
N ILE A 468 -3.74 24.56 -34.95
CA ILE A 468 -4.66 24.61 -36.09
C ILE A 468 -4.05 25.51 -37.13
N TYR A 469 -3.82 24.96 -38.32
CA TYR A 469 -3.46 25.74 -39.49
C TYR A 469 -4.73 25.96 -40.34
N CYS A 470 -5.13 27.23 -40.45
CA CYS A 470 -6.25 27.65 -41.27
C CYS A 470 -5.78 28.25 -42.59
N ASN A 471 -6.24 27.65 -43.70
CA ASN A 471 -5.99 28.14 -45.05
C ASN A 471 -7.34 28.36 -45.77
N THR A 472 -7.89 29.57 -45.62
CA THR A 472 -9.20 29.91 -46.20
C THR A 472 -9.04 30.43 -47.63
N SER A 473 -9.78 29.84 -48.57
CA SER A 473 -9.78 30.20 -49.99
C SER A 473 -10.61 31.45 -50.33
N ASP A 474 -11.42 31.99 -49.41
CA ASP A 474 -12.27 33.16 -49.66
C ASP A 474 -11.79 34.47 -49.00
N GLU A 475 -11.80 35.51 -49.83
CA GLU A 475 -11.52 36.94 -49.61
C GLU A 475 -10.41 37.30 -48.61
N LYS A 476 -9.17 36.98 -49.02
CA LYS A 476 -7.85 37.61 -48.74
C LYS A 476 -6.68 36.61 -48.54
N ASN A 477 -6.87 35.30 -48.79
CA ASN A 477 -5.83 34.27 -48.57
C ASN A 477 -5.16 34.42 -47.19
N LEU A 478 -5.98 34.61 -46.14
CA LEU A 478 -5.48 34.82 -44.78
C LEU A 478 -5.05 33.49 -44.16
N LYS A 479 -3.79 33.13 -44.40
CA LYS A 479 -3.12 31.99 -43.75
C LYS A 479 -2.87 32.32 -42.30
N ASN A 480 -3.37 31.47 -41.40
CA ASN A 480 -3.19 31.65 -39.96
C ASN A 480 -2.82 30.33 -39.30
N LEU A 481 -1.86 30.39 -38.38
CA LEU A 481 -1.57 29.30 -37.46
C LEU A 481 -2.03 29.71 -36.07
N TYR A 482 -2.74 28.81 -35.40
CA TYR A 482 -3.20 28.99 -34.03
C TYR A 482 -2.63 27.87 -33.17
N TYR A 483 -2.30 28.19 -31.92
CA TYR A 483 -2.02 27.23 -30.87
C TYR A 483 -3.15 27.30 -29.86
N ILE A 484 -3.77 26.17 -29.55
CA ILE A 484 -4.80 26.08 -28.53
C ILE A 484 -4.10 25.80 -27.22
N LYS A 485 -4.14 26.78 -26.31
CA LYS A 485 -3.56 26.63 -24.98
C LYS A 485 -4.32 25.58 -24.18
N SER A 486 -3.72 25.10 -23.09
CA SER A 486 -4.31 24.11 -22.19
C SER A 486 -5.61 24.58 -21.51
N ASP A 487 -5.79 25.89 -21.36
CA ASP A 487 -7.03 26.53 -20.89
C ASP A 487 -8.11 26.63 -21.99
N GLY A 488 -7.81 26.20 -23.22
CA GLY A 488 -8.69 26.31 -24.39
C GLY A 488 -8.62 27.67 -25.10
N ALA A 489 -7.80 28.61 -24.62
CA ALA A 489 -7.64 29.90 -25.26
C ALA A 489 -6.87 29.78 -26.57
N LEU A 490 -7.40 30.40 -27.63
CA LEU A 490 -6.78 30.45 -28.93
C LEU A 490 -5.63 31.47 -28.95
N GLN A 491 -4.42 31.03 -29.24
CA GLN A 491 -3.27 31.90 -29.43
C GLN A 491 -2.88 31.93 -30.90
N LYS A 492 -3.00 33.09 -31.55
CA LYS A 492 -2.45 33.25 -32.90
C LYS A 492 -0.93 33.14 -32.85
N VAL A 493 -0.38 32.23 -33.64
CA VAL A 493 1.06 32.02 -33.80
C VAL A 493 1.52 32.85 -35.00
N ASN A 494 2.46 33.75 -34.78
CA ASN A 494 3.05 34.53 -35.86
C ASN A 494 4.00 33.63 -36.66
N ILE A 495 3.86 33.56 -37.97
CA ILE A 495 4.77 32.84 -38.88
C ILE A 495 5.32 33.86 -39.86
N LYS A 496 6.65 33.99 -39.92
CA LYS A 496 7.32 35.02 -40.74
C LYS A 496 7.18 34.78 -42.24
N ASP A 497 7.15 33.51 -42.67
CA ASP A 497 7.07 33.11 -44.07
C ASP A 497 6.21 31.83 -44.20
N PHE A 498 4.95 32.02 -44.58
CA PHE A 498 4.02 30.90 -44.77
C PHE A 498 4.38 30.03 -45.99
N SER A 499 5.10 30.55 -46.98
CA SER A 499 5.48 29.78 -48.16
C SER A 499 6.50 28.69 -47.79
N GLN A 500 7.47 29.03 -46.94
CA GLN A 500 8.43 28.05 -46.42
C GLN A 500 7.81 27.09 -45.41
N PHE A 501 6.88 27.60 -44.58
CA PHE A 501 6.11 26.77 -43.66
C PHE A 501 5.33 25.68 -44.42
N GLU A 502 4.55 26.06 -45.44
CA GLU A 502 3.77 25.12 -46.25
C GLU A 502 4.64 24.13 -47.00
N LYS A 503 5.78 24.56 -47.56
CA LYS A 503 6.71 23.65 -48.24
C LYS A 503 7.17 22.54 -47.29
N LYS A 504 7.62 22.89 -46.09
CA LYS A 504 8.03 21.91 -45.08
C LYS A 504 6.86 21.08 -44.54
N LEU A 505 5.68 21.69 -44.41
CA LEU A 505 4.47 20.99 -44.01
C LEU A 505 4.11 19.92 -45.04
N ASN A 506 4.20 20.22 -46.34
CA ASN A 506 3.95 19.27 -47.41
C ASN A 506 5.03 18.17 -47.47
N ASP A 507 6.30 18.51 -47.20
CA ASP A 507 7.38 17.52 -47.09
C ASP A 507 7.13 16.52 -45.94
N LEU A 508 6.48 16.98 -44.86
CA LEU A 508 6.09 16.17 -43.70
C LEU A 508 4.76 15.43 -43.91
N ASN A 509 3.81 16.02 -44.64
CA ASN A 509 2.47 15.49 -44.88
C ASN A 509 2.33 14.84 -46.26
N LYS A 510 3.16 13.83 -46.53
CA LYS A 510 3.16 13.14 -47.83
C LYS A 510 1.86 12.40 -48.16
N GLU A 511 1.05 12.10 -47.14
CA GLU A 511 -0.20 11.36 -47.25
C GLU A 511 -1.44 12.28 -47.29
N GLU A 512 -1.24 13.60 -47.34
CA GLU A 512 -2.33 14.61 -47.37
C GLU A 512 -3.35 14.44 -46.23
N ALA A 513 -2.88 14.00 -45.05
CA ALA A 513 -3.73 13.83 -43.88
C ALA A 513 -4.28 15.17 -43.38
N SER A 514 -5.53 15.18 -42.91
CA SER A 514 -6.17 16.36 -42.31
C SER A 514 -5.63 16.72 -40.91
N SER A 515 -4.81 15.86 -40.33
CA SER A 515 -4.15 16.07 -39.03
C SER A 515 -2.80 15.36 -39.01
N LEU A 516 -1.79 16.02 -38.44
CA LEU A 516 -0.42 15.53 -38.36
C LEU A 516 0.09 15.57 -36.93
N ARG A 517 0.73 14.50 -36.47
CA ARG A 517 1.45 14.51 -35.19
C ARG A 517 2.86 15.05 -35.41
N LEU A 518 3.20 16.18 -34.77
CA LEU A 518 4.53 16.78 -34.83
C LEU A 518 5.31 16.49 -33.55
N ASN A 519 6.46 15.82 -33.65
CA ASN A 519 7.40 15.69 -32.54
C ASN A 519 8.13 17.02 -32.23
N ASP A 520 8.83 17.09 -31.09
CA ASP A 520 9.49 18.32 -30.63
C ASP A 520 10.43 18.93 -31.69
N LYS A 521 11.18 18.09 -32.42
CA LYS A 521 12.10 18.52 -33.48
C LYS A 521 11.34 19.04 -34.71
N GLN A 522 10.21 18.43 -35.06
CA GLN A 522 9.32 18.91 -36.13
C GLN A 522 8.68 20.24 -35.75
N ILE A 523 8.21 20.40 -34.51
CA ILE A 523 7.71 21.69 -34.00
C ILE A 523 8.82 22.74 -34.05
N GLU A 524 10.03 22.40 -33.59
CA GLU A 524 11.16 23.32 -33.62
C GLU A 524 11.49 23.78 -35.04
N THR A 525 11.52 22.84 -35.99
CA THR A 525 11.92 23.11 -37.37
C THR A 525 10.81 23.69 -38.25
N LEU A 526 9.53 23.47 -37.93
CA LEU A 526 8.36 23.91 -38.70
C LEU A 526 7.72 25.17 -38.10
N ILE A 527 7.62 25.26 -36.77
CA ILE A 527 6.87 26.34 -36.09
C ILE A 527 7.85 27.30 -35.40
N THR A 528 8.71 26.80 -34.53
CA THR A 528 9.60 27.65 -33.72
C THR A 528 10.60 28.41 -34.60
N ALA A 529 11.23 27.75 -35.57
CA ALA A 529 12.22 28.37 -36.45
C ALA A 529 11.63 29.52 -37.29
N TYR A 530 10.36 29.42 -37.68
CA TYR A 530 9.70 30.38 -38.56
C TYR A 530 8.84 31.41 -37.82
N GLY A 531 8.39 31.10 -36.61
CA GLY A 531 7.47 31.95 -35.84
C GLY A 531 7.94 32.37 -34.46
N GLY A 532 8.99 31.73 -33.94
CA GLY A 532 9.49 31.95 -32.58
C GLY A 532 8.58 31.43 -31.46
N HIS A 533 7.40 30.90 -31.80
CA HIS A 533 6.51 30.28 -30.81
C HIS A 533 7.10 28.97 -30.31
N LYS A 534 7.15 28.82 -28.99
CA LYS A 534 7.52 27.59 -28.31
C LYS A 534 6.33 27.16 -27.46
N PRO A 535 5.75 25.97 -27.69
CA PRO A 535 4.71 25.46 -26.81
C PRO A 535 5.30 25.14 -25.42
N PRO A 536 4.46 25.01 -24.38
CA PRO A 536 4.90 24.53 -23.08
C PRO A 536 5.70 23.23 -23.22
N GLU A 537 6.83 23.14 -22.51
CA GLU A 537 7.66 21.94 -22.48
C GLU A 537 6.84 20.75 -21.99
N LEU A 538 6.96 19.64 -22.72
CA LEU A 538 6.31 18.40 -22.39
C LEU A 538 7.29 17.53 -21.61
N THR A 539 6.90 17.14 -20.40
CA THR A 539 7.75 16.25 -19.61
C THR A 539 7.74 14.87 -20.26
N LYS A 540 8.91 14.41 -20.70
CA LYS A 540 9.11 13.04 -21.17
C LYS A 540 9.08 12.14 -19.94
N ILE A 541 7.94 11.51 -19.71
CA ILE A 541 7.72 10.58 -18.61
C ILE A 541 7.20 9.29 -19.24
N LYS A 542 8.10 8.31 -19.40
CA LYS A 542 7.79 6.99 -19.95
C LYS A 542 7.69 5.91 -18.88
N ASP A 543 7.44 6.28 -17.62
CA ASP A 543 7.27 5.36 -16.49
C ASP A 543 5.81 5.10 -16.10
N PHE A 544 4.91 5.22 -17.08
CA PHE A 544 3.51 4.85 -17.00
C PHE A 544 3.20 3.79 -18.07
N HIS A 545 2.55 2.70 -17.70
CA HIS A 545 2.02 1.72 -18.66
C HIS A 545 0.81 0.96 -18.15
N ILE A 546 -0.21 0.85 -19.01
CA ILE A 546 -1.36 -0.03 -18.85
C ILE A 546 -1.63 -0.67 -20.22
N SER A 547 -1.67 -2.01 -20.27
CA SER A 547 -1.92 -2.75 -21.50
C SER A 547 -3.27 -2.37 -22.12
N ARG A 548 -3.38 -2.44 -23.45
CA ARG A 548 -4.63 -2.11 -24.15
C ARG A 548 -5.81 -2.96 -23.66
N ARG A 549 -5.60 -4.26 -23.44
CA ARG A 549 -6.60 -5.19 -22.90
C ARG A 549 -7.15 -4.70 -21.55
N ILE A 550 -6.28 -4.20 -20.67
CA ILE A 550 -6.71 -3.70 -19.37
C ILE A 550 -7.36 -2.32 -19.48
N ARG A 551 -6.85 -1.42 -20.35
CA ARG A 551 -7.50 -0.13 -20.64
C ARG A 551 -8.95 -0.31 -21.09
N GLU A 552 -9.18 -1.26 -22.00
CA GLU A 552 -10.51 -1.63 -22.50
C GLU A 552 -11.43 -2.22 -21.43
N LYS A 553 -10.92 -2.62 -20.26
CA LYS A 553 -11.72 -3.09 -19.11
C LYS A 553 -12.01 -1.99 -18.09
N ILE A 554 -11.08 -1.06 -17.89
CA ILE A 554 -11.17 -0.05 -16.81
C ILE A 554 -11.67 1.31 -17.29
N PHE A 555 -11.60 1.60 -18.59
CA PHE A 555 -12.01 2.89 -19.16
C PHE A 555 -13.25 2.78 -20.04
N CYS A 556 -14.27 2.11 -19.51
CA CYS A 556 -15.55 1.93 -20.20
C CYS A 556 -16.59 2.98 -19.80
N ASP A 557 -17.50 3.29 -20.73
CA ASP A 557 -18.68 4.08 -20.46
C ASP A 557 -19.70 3.31 -19.59
N LYS A 558 -20.84 3.94 -19.29
CA LYS A 558 -21.92 3.32 -18.51
C LYS A 558 -22.52 2.07 -19.17
N ASN A 559 -22.30 1.89 -20.47
CA ASN A 559 -22.75 0.73 -21.25
C ASN A 559 -21.67 -0.35 -21.39
N GLY A 560 -20.50 -0.16 -20.78
CA GLY A 560 -19.38 -1.10 -20.85
C GLY A 560 -18.54 -0.98 -22.12
N LYS A 561 -18.66 0.11 -22.90
CA LYS A 561 -17.90 0.31 -24.14
C LYS A 561 -16.69 1.21 -23.91
N TYR A 562 -15.53 0.77 -24.41
CA TYR A 562 -14.30 1.56 -24.45
C TYR A 562 -14.26 2.51 -25.65
N SER A 563 -13.74 3.73 -25.42
CA SER A 563 -13.28 4.64 -26.47
C SER A 563 -12.16 5.55 -25.92
N PRO A 564 -11.26 6.07 -26.77
CA PRO A 564 -10.23 7.03 -26.35
C PRO A 564 -10.81 8.29 -25.68
N GLU A 565 -11.99 8.74 -26.11
CA GLU A 565 -12.69 9.89 -25.54
C GLU A 565 -13.18 9.58 -24.12
N THR A 566 -13.82 8.42 -23.93
CA THR A 566 -14.27 7.97 -22.60
C THR A 566 -13.10 7.77 -21.64
N GLU A 567 -11.98 7.23 -22.12
CA GLU A 567 -10.76 7.12 -21.33
C GLU A 567 -10.25 8.50 -20.89
N ALA A 568 -10.19 9.46 -21.82
CA ALA A 568 -9.79 10.83 -21.50
C ALA A 568 -10.71 11.48 -20.47
N GLU A 569 -12.02 11.28 -20.58
CA GLU A 569 -13.01 11.79 -19.62
C GLU A 569 -12.81 11.20 -18.22
N ILE A 570 -12.65 9.88 -18.11
CA ILE A 570 -12.43 9.20 -16.83
C ILE A 570 -11.11 9.66 -16.21
N LEU A 571 -10.02 9.67 -16.97
CA LEU A 571 -8.71 10.11 -16.47
C LEU A 571 -8.74 11.57 -16.01
N ASN A 572 -9.41 12.45 -16.76
CA ASN A 572 -9.59 13.84 -16.34
C ASN A 572 -10.39 13.95 -15.03
N ASP A 573 -11.47 13.20 -14.86
CA ASP A 573 -12.24 13.18 -13.61
C ASP A 573 -11.37 12.75 -12.41
N LEU A 574 -10.54 11.71 -12.57
CA LEU A 574 -9.61 11.25 -11.54
C LEU A 574 -8.53 12.30 -11.21
N ILE A 575 -8.04 13.02 -12.23
CA ILE A 575 -7.11 14.14 -12.04
C ILE A 575 -7.81 15.28 -11.28
N GLU A 576 -9.03 15.67 -11.66
CA GLU A 576 -9.80 16.71 -10.97
C GLU A 576 -10.08 16.35 -9.51
N LYS A 577 -10.43 15.10 -9.21
CA LYS A 577 -10.56 14.59 -7.84
C LYS A 577 -9.26 14.75 -7.07
N SER A 578 -8.12 14.44 -7.69
CA SER A 578 -6.81 14.62 -7.08
C SER A 578 -6.51 16.09 -6.75
N PHE A 579 -6.85 17.03 -7.64
CA PHE A 579 -6.73 18.46 -7.36
C PHE A 579 -7.60 18.89 -6.18
N LYS A 580 -8.87 18.43 -6.14
CA LYS A 580 -9.81 18.74 -5.05
C LYS A 580 -9.36 18.15 -3.71
N ALA A 581 -8.75 16.97 -3.70
CA ALA A 581 -8.35 16.28 -2.48
C ALA A 581 -7.18 16.97 -1.75
N VAL A 582 -6.26 17.62 -2.49
CA VAL A 582 -5.02 18.17 -1.90
C VAL A 582 -4.85 19.69 -2.05
N ARG A 583 -5.85 20.39 -2.60
CA ARG A 583 -5.89 21.86 -2.66
C ARG A 583 -7.14 22.40 -1.99
N LYS A 584 -7.02 23.56 -1.35
CA LYS A 584 -8.21 24.25 -0.83
C LYS A 584 -8.99 24.90 -1.98
N PRO A 585 -10.33 24.90 -1.93
CA PRO A 585 -11.16 25.60 -2.91
C PRO A 585 -10.91 27.12 -2.99
N ASP A 586 -10.43 27.73 -1.90
CA ASP A 586 -10.18 29.17 -1.78
C ASP A 586 -8.78 29.61 -2.26
N GLN A 587 -7.91 28.69 -2.70
CA GLN A 587 -6.63 29.04 -3.30
C GLN A 587 -6.85 29.66 -4.70
N GLN A 588 -6.95 30.99 -4.74
CA GLN A 588 -7.16 31.79 -5.96
C GLN A 588 -6.00 31.77 -6.98
N SER A 589 -4.86 31.13 -6.65
CA SER A 589 -3.73 31.03 -7.57
C SER A 589 -4.01 30.00 -8.66
N ASP A 590 -4.02 30.47 -9.91
CA ASP A 590 -4.01 29.66 -11.14
C ASP A 590 -2.68 28.90 -11.36
N ARG A 591 -1.72 29.07 -10.44
CA ARG A 591 -0.39 28.47 -10.49
C ARG A 591 -0.07 27.55 -9.33
N LEU A 592 0.76 26.54 -9.61
CA LEU A 592 1.32 25.56 -8.68
C LEU A 592 2.83 25.74 -8.52
N SER A 593 3.33 25.46 -7.32
CA SER A 593 4.74 25.14 -7.08
C SER A 593 5.07 23.70 -7.49
N ASP A 594 6.37 23.37 -7.58
CA ASP A 594 6.81 21.98 -7.80
C ASP A 594 6.31 21.04 -6.70
N ALA A 595 6.30 21.52 -5.45
CA ALA A 595 5.79 20.76 -4.31
C ALA A 595 4.28 20.47 -4.42
N GLU A 596 3.47 21.46 -4.82
CA GLU A 596 2.02 21.26 -5.04
C GLU A 596 1.76 20.35 -6.23
N ARG A 597 2.48 20.55 -7.35
CA ARG A 597 2.40 19.66 -8.53
C ARG A 597 2.73 18.22 -8.16
N GLN A 598 3.80 17.99 -7.39
CA GLN A 598 4.17 16.66 -6.90
C GLN A 598 3.10 16.05 -5.98
N ALA A 599 2.50 16.83 -5.07
CA ALA A 599 1.46 16.33 -4.17
C ALA A 599 0.21 15.88 -4.92
N VAL A 600 -0.26 16.66 -5.91
CA VAL A 600 -1.40 16.28 -6.75
C VAL A 600 -1.08 15.03 -7.55
N TYR A 601 0.09 14.98 -8.21
CA TYR A 601 0.47 13.81 -8.99
C TYR A 601 0.61 12.55 -8.13
N PHE A 602 1.19 12.69 -6.94
CA PHE A 602 1.31 11.61 -5.97
C PHE A 602 -0.08 11.08 -5.57
N HIS A 603 -1.03 11.96 -5.29
CA HIS A 603 -2.39 11.54 -4.95
C HIS A 603 -3.07 10.80 -6.11
N PHE A 604 -2.92 11.32 -7.34
CA PHE A 604 -3.45 10.69 -8.55
C PHE A 604 -2.94 9.26 -8.74
N ILE A 605 -1.62 9.06 -8.73
CA ILE A 605 -1.00 7.76 -9.04
C ILE A 605 -0.97 6.80 -7.84
N LYS A 606 -1.16 7.26 -6.60
CA LYS A 606 -1.12 6.41 -5.39
C LYS A 606 -2.50 6.16 -4.78
N TYR A 607 -3.53 6.90 -5.18
CA TYR A 607 -4.89 6.70 -4.70
C TYR A 607 -5.94 6.69 -5.82
N GLU A 608 -6.22 7.81 -6.49
CA GLU A 608 -7.38 7.91 -7.40
C GLU A 608 -7.34 6.87 -8.53
N LEU A 609 -6.22 6.77 -9.26
CA LEU A 609 -6.08 5.80 -10.34
C LEU A 609 -6.02 4.34 -9.83
N PRO A 610 -5.20 3.98 -8.83
CA PRO A 610 -5.24 2.63 -8.25
C PRO A 610 -6.62 2.23 -7.72
N ASN A 611 -7.34 3.14 -7.07
CA ASN A 611 -8.69 2.91 -6.54
C ASN A 611 -9.68 2.65 -7.69
N HIS A 612 -9.61 3.44 -8.76
CA HIS A 612 -10.40 3.23 -9.98
C HIS A 612 -10.13 1.85 -10.61
N ILE A 613 -8.85 1.47 -10.75
CA ILE A 613 -8.43 0.18 -11.29
C ILE A 613 -8.99 -0.98 -10.45
N LEU A 614 -8.79 -0.94 -9.12
CA LEU A 614 -9.26 -2.00 -8.23
C LEU A 614 -10.80 -2.10 -8.19
N THR A 615 -11.49 -0.96 -8.25
CA THR A 615 -12.97 -0.92 -8.28
C THR A 615 -13.51 -1.46 -9.60
N SER A 616 -12.83 -1.18 -10.71
CA SER A 616 -13.24 -1.62 -12.05
C SER A 616 -12.99 -3.12 -12.26
N LEU A 617 -11.79 -3.60 -11.89
CA LEU A 617 -11.39 -4.99 -12.13
C LEU A 617 -11.91 -5.97 -11.06
N LYS A 618 -12.17 -5.49 -9.84
CA LYS A 618 -12.61 -6.30 -8.69
C LYS A 618 -11.78 -7.59 -8.52
N PRO A 619 -10.44 -7.47 -8.42
CA PRO A 619 -9.57 -8.64 -8.31
C PRO A 619 -9.79 -9.35 -6.96
N LYS A 620 -9.32 -10.60 -6.84
CA LYS A 620 -9.23 -11.26 -5.52
C LYS A 620 -8.10 -10.68 -4.68
N SER A 621 -7.03 -10.22 -5.32
CA SER A 621 -5.84 -9.73 -4.65
C SER A 621 -5.08 -8.67 -5.44
N PHE A 622 -4.20 -7.94 -4.78
CA PHE A 622 -3.30 -6.99 -5.43
C PHE A 622 -2.00 -6.80 -4.62
N ASN A 623 -1.01 -6.16 -5.22
CA ASN A 623 0.18 -5.70 -4.50
C ASN A 623 0.72 -4.38 -5.10
N PHE A 624 1.33 -3.55 -4.24
CA PHE A 624 2.20 -2.46 -4.66
C PHE A 624 3.65 -2.89 -4.52
N THR A 625 4.38 -2.95 -5.63
CA THR A 625 5.74 -3.50 -5.62
C THR A 625 6.76 -2.56 -6.23
N CYS A 626 7.93 -2.56 -5.65
CA CYS A 626 9.17 -2.07 -6.23
C CYS A 626 10.21 -3.18 -6.03
N LYS A 627 11.51 -2.89 -6.16
CA LYS A 627 12.58 -3.87 -5.96
C LYS A 627 12.32 -4.83 -4.78
N ASP A 628 12.18 -4.28 -3.59
CA ASP A 628 11.83 -5.05 -2.39
C ASP A 628 10.45 -4.69 -1.81
N ALA A 629 9.56 -3.99 -2.52
CA ALA A 629 8.24 -3.58 -2.01
C ALA A 629 8.23 -2.92 -0.59
N ILE A 630 9.30 -2.20 -0.23
CA ILE A 630 9.44 -1.49 1.06
C ILE A 630 9.43 0.02 0.92
N ASP A 631 10.08 0.53 -0.12
CA ASP A 631 10.35 1.95 -0.31
C ASP A 631 9.19 2.57 -1.12
N ARG A 632 9.32 2.66 -2.45
CA ARG A 632 8.23 3.09 -3.36
C ARG A 632 6.93 2.30 -3.16
N GLY A 633 7.01 0.97 -3.10
CA GLY A 633 5.87 0.08 -2.83
C GLY A 633 5.26 0.24 -1.44
N GLY A 634 6.09 0.40 -0.40
CA GLY A 634 5.59 0.58 0.97
C GLY A 634 4.88 1.91 1.16
N VAL A 635 5.41 2.99 0.57
CA VAL A 635 4.76 4.31 0.59
C VAL A 635 3.45 4.32 -0.21
N ALA A 636 3.42 3.70 -1.38
CA ALA A 636 2.19 3.56 -2.17
C ALA A 636 1.09 2.82 -1.40
N SER A 637 1.43 1.66 -0.84
CA SER A 637 0.54 0.86 0.02
C SER A 637 0.03 1.65 1.22
N ALA A 638 0.93 2.27 2.00
CA ALA A 638 0.54 3.03 3.19
C ALA A 638 -0.38 4.22 2.84
N TYR A 639 -0.10 4.95 1.76
CA TYR A 639 -0.93 6.08 1.34
C TYR A 639 -2.29 5.64 0.78
N TYR A 640 -2.32 4.64 -0.10
CA TYR A 640 -3.56 4.09 -0.65
C TYR A 640 -4.51 3.69 0.47
N ASN A 641 -4.03 2.87 1.41
CA ASN A 641 -4.86 2.36 2.51
C ASN A 641 -5.24 3.48 3.49
N LEU A 642 -4.38 4.49 3.72
CA LEU A 642 -4.73 5.65 4.55
C LEU A 642 -5.95 6.39 3.99
N ILE A 643 -5.88 6.80 2.71
CA ILE A 643 -6.97 7.57 2.10
C ILE A 643 -8.22 6.71 1.90
N LYS A 644 -8.06 5.44 1.50
CA LYS A 644 -9.18 4.49 1.36
C LYS A 644 -9.95 4.30 2.67
N SER A 645 -9.24 4.27 3.80
CA SER A 645 -9.87 4.15 5.12
C SER A 645 -10.66 5.39 5.56
N PHE A 646 -10.50 6.53 4.88
CA PHE A 646 -11.22 7.77 5.20
C PHE A 646 -12.51 7.93 4.40
N GLU A 647 -12.80 7.02 3.46
CA GLU A 647 -14.06 7.02 2.73
C GLU A 647 -15.25 6.87 3.69
N PRO A 648 -16.35 7.64 3.50
CA PRO A 648 -17.51 7.59 4.41
C PRO A 648 -18.19 6.23 4.54
N SER A 649 -17.99 5.33 3.57
CA SER A 649 -18.54 3.97 3.57
C SER A 649 -17.81 3.01 4.51
N ARG A 650 -16.68 3.42 5.11
CA ARG A 650 -15.87 2.58 5.99
C ARG A 650 -16.28 2.77 7.45
N GLU A 651 -16.44 1.65 8.14
CA GLU A 651 -16.76 1.64 9.58
C GLU A 651 -15.57 2.12 10.44
N PHE A 652 -14.35 1.73 10.06
CA PHE A 652 -13.13 2.08 10.79
C PHE A 652 -12.18 2.88 9.92
N SER A 653 -11.59 3.93 10.46
CA SER A 653 -10.45 4.60 9.85
C SER A 653 -9.12 3.95 10.27
N MET A 654 -8.09 4.12 9.45
CA MET A 654 -6.73 3.71 9.81
C MET A 654 -6.22 4.53 11.01
N SER A 655 -5.73 3.85 12.03
CA SER A 655 -5.07 4.48 13.18
C SER A 655 -3.62 4.86 12.91
N ARG A 656 -3.05 5.78 13.71
CA ARG A 656 -1.61 6.11 13.64
C ARG A 656 -0.71 4.88 13.78
N GLU A 657 -1.02 3.97 14.71
CA GLU A 657 -0.22 2.76 14.93
C GLU A 657 -0.20 1.86 13.68
N GLU A 658 -1.34 1.72 13.02
CA GLU A 658 -1.49 0.93 11.79
C GLU A 658 -0.79 1.58 10.59
N PHE A 659 -0.85 2.91 10.48
CA PHE A 659 -0.13 3.65 9.45
C PHE A 659 1.40 3.55 9.61
N GLU A 660 1.90 3.71 10.85
CA GLU A 660 3.33 3.57 11.15
C GLU A 660 3.82 2.13 10.94
N GLN A 661 2.97 1.12 11.23
CA GLN A 661 3.24 -0.27 10.87
C GLN A 661 3.40 -0.43 9.36
N ALA A 662 2.45 0.11 8.58
CA ALA A 662 2.47 0.01 7.13
C ALA A 662 3.74 0.60 6.50
N LEU A 663 4.27 1.68 7.11
CA LEU A 663 5.48 2.38 6.68
C LEU A 663 6.78 1.71 7.14
N HIS A 664 6.88 1.28 8.40
CA HIS A 664 8.17 0.95 9.02
C HIS A 664 8.42 -0.55 9.18
N ALA A 665 7.39 -1.39 9.21
CA ALA A 665 7.55 -2.82 9.45
C ALA A 665 8.35 -3.52 8.33
N ALA A 666 7.96 -3.29 7.08
CA ALA A 666 8.60 -3.95 5.94
C ALA A 666 10.05 -3.48 5.72
N PRO A 667 10.39 -2.16 5.72
CA PRO A 667 11.79 -1.75 5.67
C PRO A 667 12.66 -2.34 6.79
N THR A 668 12.10 -2.52 7.98
CA THR A 668 12.83 -3.11 9.12
C THR A 668 13.08 -4.58 8.89
N MET A 669 12.06 -5.31 8.45
CA MET A 669 12.15 -6.73 8.12
C MET A 669 13.19 -7.03 7.03
N VAL A 670 13.29 -6.16 6.02
CA VAL A 670 14.06 -6.43 4.80
C VAL A 670 15.45 -5.80 4.79
N LYS A 671 15.58 -4.59 5.34
CA LYS A 671 16.83 -3.81 5.31
C LYS A 671 17.32 -3.36 6.69
N GLY A 672 16.68 -3.83 7.77
CA GLY A 672 17.07 -3.48 9.13
C GLY A 672 16.96 -1.99 9.44
N ARG A 673 16.11 -1.23 8.75
CA ARG A 673 15.98 0.22 8.90
C ARG A 673 14.52 0.69 8.84
N GLY A 674 14.25 1.93 9.24
CA GLY A 674 12.97 2.57 8.94
C GLY A 674 12.79 2.96 7.47
N MET A 675 11.62 3.49 7.12
CA MET A 675 11.38 4.13 5.83
C MET A 675 12.43 5.22 5.59
N ASN A 676 13.01 5.22 4.39
CA ASN A 676 14.07 6.15 4.03
C ASN A 676 13.49 7.50 3.58
N HIS A 677 14.24 8.23 2.75
CA HIS A 677 13.84 9.51 2.17
C HIS A 677 12.47 9.54 1.46
N HIS A 678 11.88 8.42 1.03
CA HIS A 678 10.53 8.40 0.45
C HIS A 678 9.45 8.90 1.41
N ILE A 679 9.70 8.88 2.74
CA ILE A 679 8.81 9.52 3.72
C ILE A 679 8.61 11.01 3.44
N LYS A 680 9.54 11.68 2.77
CA LYS A 680 9.43 13.11 2.42
C LYS A 680 8.43 13.36 1.31
N LEU A 681 8.33 12.46 0.32
CA LEU A 681 7.34 12.54 -0.75
C LEU A 681 5.94 12.30 -0.17
N LEU A 682 5.82 11.23 0.64
CA LEU A 682 4.60 10.94 1.39
C LEU A 682 4.18 12.13 2.25
N TRP A 683 5.12 12.68 3.01
CA TRP A 683 4.87 13.85 3.86
C TRP A 683 4.35 15.03 3.05
N ASN A 684 4.89 15.30 1.86
CA ASN A 684 4.43 16.40 1.02
C ASN A 684 2.98 16.21 0.54
N ALA A 685 2.60 14.98 0.17
CA ALA A 685 1.22 14.64 -0.18
C ALA A 685 0.27 14.74 1.03
N VAL A 686 0.70 14.26 2.20
CA VAL A 686 -0.06 14.38 3.46
C VAL A 686 -0.18 15.84 3.90
N ASP A 687 0.88 16.65 3.79
CA ASP A 687 0.84 18.09 4.11
C ASP A 687 -0.20 18.83 3.27
N ALA A 688 -0.22 18.55 1.97
CA ALA A 688 -1.21 19.12 1.05
C ALA A 688 -2.64 18.63 1.37
N TYR A 689 -2.83 17.33 1.58
CA TYR A 689 -4.12 16.74 1.96
C TYR A 689 -4.65 17.29 3.28
N VAL A 690 -3.82 17.32 4.34
CA VAL A 690 -4.21 17.86 5.65
C VAL A 690 -4.53 19.34 5.54
N THR A 691 -3.76 20.10 4.76
CA THR A 691 -4.05 21.52 4.54
C THR A 691 -5.40 21.71 3.85
N ALA A 692 -5.70 20.92 2.82
CA ALA A 692 -6.98 21.00 2.11
C ALA A 692 -8.18 20.61 2.99
N ASN A 693 -8.00 19.65 3.90
CA ASN A 693 -9.06 19.03 4.69
C ASN A 693 -8.96 19.32 6.20
N TYR A 694 -8.30 20.41 6.60
CA TYR A 694 -7.95 20.66 8.01
C TYR A 694 -9.16 20.62 8.96
N GLU A 695 -10.23 21.35 8.65
CA GLU A 695 -11.42 21.40 9.51
C GLU A 695 -12.12 20.04 9.62
N GLN A 696 -12.21 19.29 8.52
CA GLN A 696 -12.82 17.96 8.53
C GLN A 696 -11.99 16.98 9.39
N LEU A 697 -10.67 16.99 9.22
CA LEU A 697 -9.76 16.13 9.98
C LEU A 697 -9.71 16.49 11.46
N LYS A 698 -9.72 17.78 11.79
CA LYS A 698 -9.70 18.28 13.16
C LYS A 698 -10.96 17.88 13.93
N ASN A 699 -12.12 17.93 13.27
CA ASN A 699 -13.41 17.63 13.90
C ASN A 699 -13.73 16.12 13.93
N ASP A 700 -12.91 15.28 13.32
CA ASP A 700 -13.03 13.82 13.33
C ASP A 700 -11.90 13.20 14.19
N GLU A 701 -12.24 12.80 15.42
CA GLU A 701 -11.30 12.24 16.39
C GLU A 701 -10.52 11.03 15.84
N SER A 702 -11.15 10.24 14.97
CA SER A 702 -10.53 9.05 14.36
C SER A 702 -9.48 9.39 13.30
N LYS A 703 -9.44 10.63 12.80
CA LYS A 703 -8.55 11.10 11.72
C LYS A 703 -7.62 12.23 12.15
N ALA A 704 -7.95 12.93 13.25
CA ALA A 704 -7.21 14.09 13.75
C ALA A 704 -5.72 13.82 14.00
N TRP A 705 -5.34 12.57 14.32
CA TRP A 705 -3.95 12.16 14.51
C TRP A 705 -3.06 12.46 13.29
N LEU A 706 -3.62 12.52 12.07
CA LEU A 706 -2.87 12.78 10.85
C LEU A 706 -2.27 14.19 10.81
N ILE A 707 -2.95 15.16 11.45
CA ILE A 707 -2.45 16.54 11.63
C ILE A 707 -1.15 16.52 12.43
N GLU A 708 -1.16 15.80 13.56
CA GLU A 708 0.01 15.64 14.43
C GLU A 708 1.12 14.86 13.72
N TRP A 709 0.79 13.78 13.02
CA TRP A 709 1.76 13.00 12.26
C TRP A 709 2.50 13.85 11.22
N ARG A 710 1.78 14.69 10.47
CA ARG A 710 2.36 15.68 9.55
C ARG A 710 3.31 16.62 10.31
N ASP A 711 2.89 17.17 11.43
CA ASP A 711 3.69 18.15 12.16
C ASP A 711 4.98 17.52 12.69
N PHE A 712 4.91 16.28 13.21
CA PHE A 712 6.06 15.56 13.79
C PHE A 712 7.06 15.04 12.76
N ASN A 713 6.58 14.72 11.55
CA ASN A 713 7.42 14.25 10.45
C ASN A 713 7.88 15.38 9.51
N CYS A 714 7.63 16.64 9.86
CA CYS A 714 7.96 17.79 9.02
C CYS A 714 9.46 17.86 8.66
N PRO A 715 9.81 17.82 7.35
CA PRO A 715 11.19 18.01 6.90
C PRO A 715 11.74 19.38 7.27
N HIS A 716 13.06 19.46 7.54
CA HIS A 716 13.74 20.72 7.88
C HIS A 716 13.46 21.86 6.89
N ALA A 717 13.46 21.56 5.59
CA ALA A 717 13.21 22.55 4.53
C ALA A 717 11.78 23.13 4.54
N ARG A 718 10.82 22.46 5.20
CA ARG A 718 9.40 22.85 5.23
C ARG A 718 8.95 23.41 6.57
N ALA A 719 9.77 23.27 7.61
CA ALA A 719 9.43 23.64 8.99
C ALA A 719 9.04 25.12 9.16
N ASP A 720 9.64 26.05 8.40
CA ASP A 720 9.32 27.48 8.53
C ASP A 720 7.90 27.82 8.04
N ARG A 721 7.54 27.31 6.87
CA ARG A 721 6.21 27.50 6.28
C ARG A 721 5.16 26.82 7.15
N LEU A 722 5.39 25.56 7.53
CA LEU A 722 4.44 24.82 8.37
C LEU A 722 4.29 25.47 9.75
N LEU A 723 5.36 25.92 10.39
CA LEU A 723 5.28 26.64 11.67
C LEU A 723 4.38 27.88 11.55
N THR A 724 4.53 28.66 10.47
CA THR A 724 3.67 29.83 10.24
C THR A 724 2.20 29.45 10.13
N GLN A 725 1.92 28.39 9.36
CA GLN A 725 0.56 27.88 9.20
C GLN A 725 -0.03 27.36 10.53
N ARG A 726 0.73 26.56 11.29
CA ARG A 726 0.27 26.00 12.57
C ARG A 726 0.06 27.06 13.65
N ILE A 727 0.89 28.10 13.70
CA ILE A 727 0.65 29.22 14.63
C ILE A 727 -0.73 29.82 14.36
N LYS A 728 -1.08 30.06 13.08
CA LYS A 728 -2.38 30.61 12.71
C LYS A 728 -3.51 29.63 13.07
N GLU A 729 -3.45 28.40 12.55
CA GLU A 729 -4.47 27.38 12.78
C GLU A 729 -4.71 27.15 14.28
N CYS A 730 -3.66 26.98 15.08
CA CYS A 730 -3.81 26.77 16.52
C CYS A 730 -4.31 28.00 17.28
N LYS A 731 -3.99 29.23 16.84
CA LYS A 731 -4.59 30.43 17.42
C LYS A 731 -6.08 30.51 17.13
N ASP A 732 -6.48 30.18 15.90
CA ASP A 732 -7.88 30.14 15.48
C ASP A 732 -8.63 29.07 16.30
N ASP A 733 -8.04 27.89 16.50
CA ASP A 733 -8.59 26.82 17.34
C ASP A 733 -8.80 27.26 18.80
N LEU A 734 -7.79 27.90 19.41
CA LEU A 734 -7.88 28.44 20.77
C LEU A 734 -8.93 29.55 20.89
N ALA A 735 -9.04 30.41 19.87
CA ALA A 735 -10.04 31.48 19.83
C ALA A 735 -11.46 30.91 19.71
N ALA A 736 -11.68 29.92 18.85
CA ALA A 736 -12.96 29.23 18.70
C ALA A 736 -13.37 28.52 20.00
N ALA A 737 -12.47 27.80 20.65
CA ALA A 737 -12.74 27.16 21.94
C ALA A 737 -13.06 28.17 23.04
N LEU A 738 -12.37 29.32 23.08
CA LEU A 738 -12.66 30.39 24.03
C LEU A 738 -14.05 31.01 23.79
N ALA A 739 -14.45 31.18 22.52
CA ALA A 739 -15.76 31.69 22.16
C ALA A 739 -16.87 30.72 22.56
N ASP A 740 -16.68 29.43 22.31
CA ASP A 740 -17.63 28.37 22.72
C ASP A 740 -17.78 28.30 24.25
N LEU A 741 -16.70 28.39 25.03
CA LEU A 741 -16.78 28.46 26.50
C LEU A 741 -17.54 29.69 26.99
N LYS A 742 -17.35 30.86 26.34
CA LYS A 742 -18.09 32.08 26.69
C LYS A 742 -19.58 31.97 26.36
N ALA A 743 -19.93 31.32 25.24
CA ALA A 743 -21.31 31.10 24.84
C ALA A 743 -22.06 30.13 25.77
N ARG A 744 -21.35 29.18 26.39
CA ARG A 744 -21.90 28.22 27.36
C ARG A 744 -22.01 28.76 28.79
N ALA A 745 -21.47 29.95 29.08
CA ALA A 745 -21.56 30.54 30.41
C ALA A 745 -22.99 31.06 30.67
N PRO A 746 -23.62 30.72 31.81
CA PRO A 746 -24.97 31.18 32.12
C PRO A 746 -25.03 32.72 32.23
N ALA A 747 -26.06 33.32 31.64
CA ALA A 747 -26.23 34.77 31.51
C ALA A 747 -26.49 35.51 32.85
N ASP A 748 -26.77 34.79 33.94
CA ASP A 748 -27.30 35.35 35.20
C ASP A 748 -26.24 35.61 36.29
N LEU A 749 -24.95 35.68 35.92
CA LEU A 749 -23.86 36.05 36.84
C LEU A 749 -23.20 37.35 36.38
N SER A 750 -23.96 38.44 36.48
CA SER A 750 -23.50 39.82 36.27
C SER A 750 -22.60 40.36 37.41
N GLY A 751 -22.20 39.50 38.36
CA GLY A 751 -21.20 39.78 39.38
C GLY A 751 -19.93 38.94 39.17
N GLY A 752 -18.92 39.50 38.50
CA GLY A 752 -17.53 39.04 38.51
C GLY A 752 -17.31 37.53 38.35
N VAL A 753 -17.50 37.00 37.13
CA VAL A 753 -17.19 35.59 36.84
C VAL A 753 -15.70 35.31 37.09
N SER A 754 -15.42 34.54 38.15
CA SER A 754 -14.11 33.94 38.39
C SER A 754 -13.71 33.15 37.15
N GLU A 755 -12.59 33.54 36.54
CA GLU A 755 -12.08 32.90 35.32
C GLU A 755 -11.99 31.38 35.51
N THR A 756 -12.62 30.60 34.63
CA THR A 756 -12.56 29.14 34.74
C THR A 756 -11.15 28.63 34.46
N ALA A 757 -10.78 27.48 35.02
CA ALA A 757 -9.46 26.88 34.77
C ALA A 757 -9.23 26.59 33.28
N GLU A 758 -10.27 26.17 32.55
CA GLU A 758 -10.24 25.95 31.10
C GLU A 758 -9.95 27.27 30.35
N THR A 759 -10.59 28.38 30.76
CA THR A 759 -10.32 29.72 30.19
C THR A 759 -8.87 30.15 30.41
N ARG A 760 -8.32 29.94 31.62
CA ARG A 760 -6.92 30.25 31.93
C ARG A 760 -5.95 29.44 31.08
N LEU A 761 -6.20 28.15 30.89
CA LEU A 761 -5.37 27.28 30.05
C LEU A 761 -5.31 27.78 28.61
N ILE A 762 -6.46 28.14 28.03
CA ILE A 762 -6.54 28.68 26.67
C ILE A 762 -5.79 30.02 26.56
N LYS A 763 -5.96 30.95 27.50
CA LYS A 763 -5.24 32.24 27.49
C LYS A 763 -3.73 32.08 27.63
N HIS A 764 -3.27 31.17 28.48
CA HIS A 764 -1.85 30.84 28.56
C HIS A 764 -1.34 30.24 27.25
N GLY A 765 -2.11 29.38 26.60
CA GLY A 765 -1.80 28.84 25.27
C GLY A 765 -1.63 29.96 24.24
N GLN A 766 -2.58 30.88 24.15
CA GLN A 766 -2.50 32.05 23.24
C GLN A 766 -1.26 32.90 23.51
N THR A 767 -0.93 33.13 24.78
CA THR A 767 0.26 33.90 25.19
C THR A 767 1.55 33.25 24.70
N ILE A 768 1.68 31.93 24.85
CA ILE A 768 2.84 31.18 24.36
C ILE A 768 2.92 31.26 22.83
N LEU A 769 1.81 31.05 22.11
CA LEU A 769 1.79 31.09 20.65
C LEU A 769 2.14 32.48 20.10
N ASN A 770 1.71 33.56 20.75
CA ASN A 770 2.10 34.93 20.40
C ASN A 770 3.60 35.16 20.56
N GLU A 771 4.22 34.60 21.60
CA GLU A 771 5.66 34.73 21.79
C GLU A 771 6.46 33.90 20.76
N ILE A 772 5.98 32.71 20.42
CA ILE A 772 6.56 31.88 19.36
C ILE A 772 6.49 32.61 18.01
N GLU A 773 5.38 33.28 17.70
CA GLU A 773 5.23 34.08 16.48
C GLU A 773 6.25 35.22 16.41
N LYS A 774 6.48 35.94 17.51
CA LYS A 774 7.53 36.98 17.58
C LYS A 774 8.91 36.40 17.29
N GLN A 775 9.24 35.27 17.90
CA GLN A 775 10.52 34.60 17.64
C GLN A 775 10.66 34.17 16.18
N LYS A 776 9.58 33.64 15.58
CA LYS A 776 9.57 33.26 14.16
C LYS A 776 9.82 34.47 13.26
N ILE A 777 9.18 35.62 13.52
CA ILE A 777 9.38 36.86 12.77
C ILE A 777 10.84 37.33 12.83
N LYS A 778 11.49 37.16 14.00
CA LYS A 778 12.93 37.46 14.18
C LYS A 778 13.87 36.46 13.52
N GLY A 779 13.37 35.38 12.92
CA GLY A 779 14.18 34.42 12.18
C GLY A 779 15.05 33.52 13.05
N VAL A 780 14.66 33.25 14.30
CA VAL A 780 15.46 32.41 15.21
C VAL A 780 15.65 30.98 14.68
N SER A 781 16.75 30.34 15.10
CA SER A 781 16.95 28.90 14.88
C SER A 781 15.99 28.03 15.72
N GLY A 782 15.90 26.73 15.41
CA GLY A 782 15.07 25.78 16.18
C GLY A 782 13.58 25.75 15.77
N LYS A 783 13.27 26.00 14.49
CA LYS A 783 11.88 26.05 13.97
C LYS A 783 11.09 24.75 14.21
N ARG A 784 11.72 23.58 14.05
CA ARG A 784 11.09 22.27 14.33
C ARG A 784 10.73 22.12 15.82
N LEU A 785 11.59 22.62 16.72
CA LEU A 785 11.31 22.62 18.17
C LEU A 785 10.16 23.57 18.53
N LEU A 786 10.11 24.74 17.88
CA LEU A 786 8.99 25.67 18.01
C LEU A 786 7.68 25.07 17.48
N LEU A 787 7.73 24.35 16.36
CA LEU A 787 6.58 23.63 15.81
C LEU A 787 6.04 22.60 16.80
N GLU A 788 6.91 21.78 17.39
CA GLU A 788 6.52 20.84 18.45
C GLU A 788 5.85 21.58 19.63
N THR A 789 6.38 22.76 19.99
CA THR A 789 5.85 23.57 21.10
C THR A 789 4.45 24.08 20.78
N VAL A 790 4.20 24.62 19.58
CA VAL A 790 2.88 25.08 19.15
C VAL A 790 1.85 23.96 19.24
N VAL A 791 2.18 22.79 18.68
CA VAL A 791 1.27 21.63 18.65
C VAL A 791 0.94 21.17 20.07
N ARG A 792 1.96 20.86 20.89
CA ARG A 792 1.71 20.32 22.23
C ARG A 792 1.09 21.33 23.18
N THR A 793 1.45 22.62 23.11
CA THR A 793 0.82 23.66 23.92
C THR A 793 -0.66 23.78 23.61
N THR A 794 -1.03 23.70 22.33
CA THR A 794 -2.43 23.76 21.90
C THR A 794 -3.21 22.54 22.38
N SER A 795 -2.67 21.33 22.21
CA SER A 795 -3.29 20.10 22.72
C SER A 795 -3.50 20.13 24.23
N MET A 796 -2.51 20.60 25.00
CA MET A 796 -2.62 20.77 26.46
C MET A 796 -3.68 21.81 26.87
N ALA A 797 -3.91 22.83 26.05
CA ALA A 797 -4.85 23.90 26.32
C ALA A 797 -6.30 23.55 25.94
N LEU A 798 -6.50 22.85 24.81
CA LEU A 798 -7.83 22.51 24.27
C LEU A 798 -8.41 21.21 24.81
N HIS A 799 -7.57 20.20 25.05
CA HIS A 799 -8.05 18.88 25.44
C HIS A 799 -7.54 18.47 26.81
N PRO A 800 -7.84 19.23 27.88
CA PRO A 800 -7.47 18.78 29.21
C PRO A 800 -8.16 17.46 29.59
N LYS A 801 -9.29 17.13 28.94
CA LYS A 801 -10.13 15.93 29.14
C LYS A 801 -9.76 14.71 28.31
N ALA A 802 -9.16 14.84 27.12
CA ALA A 802 -8.64 13.67 26.37
C ALA A 802 -7.42 13.03 27.06
N ILE A 803 -6.93 13.70 28.11
CA ILE A 803 -5.84 13.34 28.98
C ILE A 803 -6.41 12.84 30.34
N GLU A 804 -7.73 12.83 30.53
CA GLU A 804 -8.40 12.19 31.67
C GLU A 804 -8.38 10.67 31.50
N PRO A 805 -7.81 9.92 32.45
CA PRO A 805 -8.37 8.63 32.78
C PRO A 805 -9.76 8.85 33.38
N LYS A 806 -10.74 8.01 33.04
CA LYS A 806 -12.07 8.04 33.67
C LYS A 806 -11.89 7.93 35.19
N ALA A 807 -12.33 8.95 35.92
CA ALA A 807 -12.47 9.05 37.39
C ALA A 807 -11.50 8.20 38.24
N ILE A 808 -10.38 8.78 38.71
CA ILE A 808 -9.40 8.05 39.53
C ILE A 808 -9.06 8.78 40.84
N GLU A 809 -9.10 8.04 41.95
CA GLU A 809 -8.52 8.41 43.25
C GLU A 809 -7.01 8.70 43.21
N LYS A 810 -6.54 9.63 44.05
CA LYS A 810 -5.17 10.18 44.07
C LYS A 810 -4.03 9.17 44.26
N ASP A 811 -4.30 7.92 44.66
CA ASP A 811 -3.31 6.87 44.94
C ASP A 811 -3.45 5.60 44.09
N SER A 812 -4.37 5.56 43.13
CA SER A 812 -4.55 4.37 42.28
C SER A 812 -3.37 4.15 41.31
N ASP A 813 -3.13 2.89 40.95
CA ASP A 813 -2.14 2.49 39.95
C ASP A 813 -2.33 3.16 38.59
N GLU A 814 -3.54 3.62 38.29
CA GLU A 814 -3.92 4.25 37.03
C GLU A 814 -3.59 5.76 37.02
N TYR A 815 -3.63 6.46 38.17
CA TYR A 815 -3.05 7.80 38.34
C TYR A 815 -1.51 7.78 38.28
N LYS A 816 -0.88 6.72 38.80
CA LYS A 816 0.57 6.48 38.64
C LYS A 816 0.95 6.25 37.17
N ARG A 817 0.17 5.44 36.41
CA ARG A 817 0.32 5.26 34.95
C ARG A 817 0.10 6.56 34.15
N TYR A 818 -0.77 7.46 34.62
CA TYR A 818 -1.03 8.75 33.98
C TYR A 818 0.12 9.77 34.15
N LYS A 819 0.70 9.88 35.35
CA LYS A 819 1.95 10.64 35.59
C LYS A 819 3.10 10.13 34.72
N GLU A 820 2.95 8.90 34.22
CA GLU A 820 3.84 8.25 33.28
C GLU A 820 3.48 8.42 31.80
N SER A 821 2.37 9.10 31.45
CA SER A 821 1.95 9.33 30.07
C SER A 821 3.01 10.08 29.27
N TYR A 822 3.23 9.62 28.03
CA TYR A 822 4.27 10.11 27.15
C TYR A 822 4.12 11.61 26.86
N GLU A 823 2.89 12.06 26.57
CA GLU A 823 2.59 13.46 26.25
C GLU A 823 2.99 14.44 27.35
N TYR A 824 2.66 14.12 28.61
CA TYR A 824 3.02 14.97 29.75
C TYR A 824 4.54 14.98 30.03
N LYS A 825 5.18 13.79 29.95
CA LYS A 825 6.64 13.67 30.09
C LYS A 825 7.36 14.46 29.00
N ARG A 826 6.92 14.30 27.76
CA ARG A 826 7.53 14.97 26.61
C ARG A 826 7.30 16.47 26.63
N TYR A 827 6.14 16.96 27.06
CA TYR A 827 5.93 18.41 27.25
C TYR A 827 6.89 19.02 28.30
N LYS A 828 7.21 18.26 29.36
CA LYS A 828 8.21 18.65 30.37
C LYS A 828 9.64 18.64 29.79
N GLU A 829 9.97 17.65 28.97
CA GLU A 829 11.27 17.57 28.28
C GLU A 829 11.42 18.68 27.25
N LEU A 830 10.40 18.93 26.44
CA LEU A 830 10.36 20.00 25.46
C LEU A 830 10.64 21.36 26.09
N ARG A 831 10.07 21.63 27.27
CA ARG A 831 10.41 22.83 28.05
C ARG A 831 11.92 22.92 28.35
N LYS A 832 12.58 21.80 28.66
CA LYS A 832 14.05 21.78 28.87
C LYS A 832 14.80 21.94 27.55
N ASP A 833 14.33 21.33 26.48
CA ASP A 833 14.95 21.40 25.14
C ASP A 833 14.90 22.83 24.58
N LEU A 834 13.91 23.64 24.98
CA LEU A 834 13.83 25.07 24.68
C LEU A 834 14.89 25.92 25.40
N SER A 835 15.61 25.37 26.39
CA SER A 835 16.66 26.11 27.10
C SER A 835 17.86 26.36 26.21
N ILE A 836 18.31 27.60 26.18
CA ILE A 836 19.51 27.99 25.46
C ILE A 836 20.69 27.96 26.43
N ARG A 837 21.50 26.90 26.35
CA ARG A 837 22.74 26.81 27.13
C ARG A 837 23.79 27.75 26.52
N TYR A 838 24.27 28.70 27.31
CA TYR A 838 25.29 29.70 26.92
C TYR A 838 24.85 30.65 25.79
N PRO A 839 23.84 31.52 26.02
CA PRO A 839 23.34 32.45 25.00
C PRO A 839 24.43 33.35 24.42
N GLY A 840 25.37 33.83 25.25
CA GLY A 840 26.50 34.64 24.79
C GLY A 840 27.41 33.91 23.80
N PHE A 841 27.62 32.60 23.98
CA PHE A 841 28.40 31.80 23.02
C PHE A 841 27.67 31.64 21.68
N LEU A 842 26.35 31.43 21.68
CA LEU A 842 25.58 31.34 20.43
C LEU A 842 25.52 32.67 19.67
N VAL A 843 25.53 33.80 20.37
CA VAL A 843 25.67 35.13 19.75
C VAL A 843 27.00 35.21 19.01
N VAL A 844 28.12 34.90 19.68
CA VAL A 844 29.46 34.95 19.07
C VAL A 844 29.61 33.92 17.95
N ALA A 845 29.25 32.66 18.19
CA ALA A 845 29.35 31.58 17.20
C ALA A 845 28.44 31.81 15.99
N GLY A 846 27.21 32.31 16.21
CA GLY A 846 26.27 32.65 15.15
C GLY A 846 26.79 33.80 14.28
N PHE A 847 27.35 34.84 14.90
CA PHE A 847 27.98 35.95 14.19
C PHE A 847 29.22 35.50 13.39
N MET A 848 30.11 34.71 13.99
CA MET A 848 31.28 34.15 13.30
C MET A 848 30.88 33.26 12.12
N LYS A 849 29.84 32.44 12.27
CA LYS A 849 29.29 31.62 11.19
C LYS A 849 28.67 32.48 10.08
N ALA A 850 28.00 33.58 10.44
CA ALA A 850 27.44 34.51 9.47
C ALA A 850 28.53 35.21 8.65
N LEU A 851 29.59 35.70 9.32
CA LEU A 851 30.76 36.30 8.67
C LEU A 851 31.49 35.31 7.76
N ALA A 852 31.74 34.08 8.23
CA ALA A 852 32.34 33.04 7.39
C ALA A 852 31.49 32.74 6.15
N GLY A 853 30.16 32.71 6.32
CA GLY A 853 29.21 32.59 5.22
C GLY A 853 29.23 33.76 4.24
N GLU A 854 29.37 34.99 4.73
CA GLU A 854 29.49 36.21 3.90
C GLU A 854 30.76 36.20 3.05
N VAL A 855 31.89 35.80 3.65
CA VAL A 855 33.18 35.65 2.96
C VAL A 855 33.09 34.58 1.87
N LEU A 856 32.50 33.42 2.17
CA LEU A 856 32.25 32.36 1.19
C LEU A 856 31.29 32.80 0.08
N HIS A 857 30.26 33.57 0.41
CA HIS A 857 29.31 34.11 -0.56
C HIS A 857 29.99 35.08 -1.52
N PHE A 858 30.84 35.96 -1.00
CA PHE A 858 31.63 36.90 -1.79
C PHE A 858 32.65 36.18 -2.70
N ILE A 859 33.42 35.23 -2.16
CA ILE A 859 34.42 34.45 -2.91
C ILE A 859 33.75 33.59 -4.00
N SER A 860 32.56 33.05 -3.72
CA SER A 860 31.79 32.25 -4.70
C SER A 860 31.00 33.08 -5.72
N ARG A 861 31.16 34.41 -5.74
CA ARG A 861 30.40 35.35 -6.60
C ARG A 861 28.88 35.16 -6.46
N GLY A 862 28.41 35.01 -5.23
CA GLY A 862 27.00 34.89 -4.89
C GLY A 862 26.38 33.51 -5.14
N ARG A 863 27.15 32.50 -5.56
CA ARG A 863 26.61 31.17 -5.91
C ARG A 863 26.37 30.26 -4.70
N LEU A 864 26.99 30.52 -3.55
CA LEU A 864 26.83 29.71 -2.34
C LEU A 864 26.40 30.59 -1.15
N ASP A 865 25.23 30.30 -0.56
CA ASP A 865 24.79 30.82 0.74
C ASP A 865 24.97 29.72 1.81
N LEU A 866 26.22 29.26 1.95
CA LEU A 866 26.57 28.27 2.96
C LEU A 866 26.97 28.99 4.25
N GLY A 867 26.01 29.16 5.15
CA GLY A 867 26.30 29.54 6.54
C GLY A 867 25.79 30.91 6.95
N LYS A 868 25.60 31.88 6.03
CA LYS A 868 25.17 33.25 6.35
C LYS A 868 23.80 33.28 7.01
N THR A 869 22.77 32.77 6.34
CA THR A 869 21.40 32.70 6.90
C THR A 869 21.32 31.87 8.18
N SER A 870 22.01 30.72 8.21
CA SER A 870 22.03 29.87 9.40
C SER A 870 22.78 30.49 10.58
N GLY A 871 23.82 31.30 10.34
CA GLY A 871 24.59 32.01 11.35
C GLY A 871 23.77 33.11 12.01
N TRP A 872 23.08 33.92 11.20
CA TRP A 872 22.15 34.93 11.72
C TRP A 872 21.02 34.32 12.54
N ALA A 873 20.44 33.19 12.10
CA ALA A 873 19.42 32.48 12.87
C ALA A 873 19.94 31.97 14.23
N THR A 874 21.19 31.51 14.29
CA THR A 874 21.86 31.12 15.54
C THR A 874 22.15 32.33 16.44
N PHE A 875 22.60 33.45 15.87
CA PHE A 875 22.82 34.71 16.58
C PHE A 875 21.52 35.21 17.23
N TYR A 876 20.43 35.28 16.48
CA TYR A 876 19.14 35.73 16.99
C TYR A 876 18.59 34.78 18.05
N ALA A 877 18.81 33.46 17.92
CA ALA A 877 18.43 32.53 18.98
C ALA A 877 19.16 32.84 20.30
N GLY A 878 20.47 33.14 20.26
CA GLY A 878 21.23 33.55 21.44
C GLY A 878 20.75 34.88 22.05
N ARG A 879 20.46 35.88 21.21
CA ARG A 879 19.96 37.20 21.63
C ARG A 879 18.54 37.14 22.23
N GLU A 880 17.70 36.22 21.74
CA GLU A 880 16.30 36.06 22.16
C GLU A 880 16.13 34.99 23.25
N SER A 881 17.17 34.72 24.05
CA SER A 881 17.10 33.71 25.13
C SER A 881 16.03 34.02 26.17
N SER A 882 15.80 35.30 26.50
CA SER A 882 14.74 35.74 27.42
C SER A 882 13.33 35.43 26.90
N SER A 883 13.11 35.49 25.59
CA SER A 883 11.86 35.08 24.96
C SER A 883 11.63 33.57 25.09
N ARG A 884 12.69 32.75 25.01
CA ARG A 884 12.62 31.31 25.29
C ARG A 884 12.29 31.04 26.77
N GLU A 885 12.89 31.79 27.69
CA GLU A 885 12.57 31.70 29.13
C GLU A 885 11.10 32.05 29.40
N PHE A 886 10.55 33.06 28.70
CA PHE A 886 9.14 33.41 28.79
C PHE A 886 8.23 32.26 28.34
N ILE A 887 8.55 31.63 27.19
CA ILE A 887 7.83 30.43 26.72
C ILE A 887 7.91 29.32 27.76
N GLN A 888 9.11 29.04 28.32
CA GLN A 888 9.30 28.00 29.33
C GLN A 888 8.47 28.26 30.60
N LYS A 889 8.40 29.52 31.04
CA LYS A 889 7.56 29.95 32.16
C LYS A 889 6.09 29.71 31.84
N GLY A 890 5.60 30.17 30.68
CA GLY A 890 4.23 29.92 30.22
C GLY A 890 3.87 28.43 30.18
N MET A 891 4.75 27.58 29.64
CA MET A 891 4.55 26.13 29.65
C MET A 891 4.47 25.56 31.08
N SER A 892 5.28 26.11 32.01
CA SER A 892 5.21 25.75 33.42
C SER A 892 3.88 26.15 34.07
N ASP A 893 3.31 27.28 33.65
CA ASP A 893 2.06 27.80 34.21
C ASP A 893 0.85 27.03 33.66
N ILE A 894 0.82 26.68 32.36
CA ILE A 894 -0.13 25.69 31.81
C ILE A 894 -0.10 24.40 32.62
N LYS A 895 1.09 23.86 32.86
CA LYS A 895 1.25 22.62 33.65
C LYS A 895 0.72 22.76 35.08
N LYS A 896 0.93 23.89 35.74
CA LYS A 896 0.43 24.14 37.10
C LYS A 896 -1.10 24.26 37.09
N GLU A 897 -1.67 25.03 36.17
CA GLU A 897 -3.13 25.21 36.06
C GLU A 897 -3.82 23.89 35.69
N PHE A 898 -3.24 23.11 34.79
CA PHE A 898 -3.73 21.79 34.44
C PHE A 898 -3.73 20.84 35.66
N LYS A 899 -2.66 20.87 36.48
CA LYS A 899 -2.60 20.10 37.73
C LYS A 899 -3.69 20.53 38.71
N LYS A 900 -3.97 21.84 38.83
CA LYS A 900 -5.05 22.36 39.68
C LYS A 900 -6.43 21.94 39.16
N HIS A 901 -6.64 21.97 37.84
CA HIS A 901 -7.88 21.54 37.21
C HIS A 901 -8.22 20.08 37.53
N LEU A 902 -7.23 19.18 37.45
CA LEU A 902 -7.41 17.77 37.86
C LEU A 902 -7.70 17.59 39.35
N GLN A 903 -7.27 18.52 40.22
CA GLN A 903 -7.42 18.41 41.67
C GLN A 903 -8.76 18.94 42.20
N ASN A 904 -9.49 19.76 41.42
CA ASN A 904 -10.66 20.53 41.87
C ASN A 904 -12.01 20.00 41.33
N LYS A 905 -12.12 18.75 40.87
CA LYS A 905 -13.39 18.19 40.36
C LYS A 905 -14.29 17.78 41.55
N PRO A 906 -15.54 18.26 41.65
CA PRO A 906 -16.50 17.77 42.66
C PRO A 906 -16.86 16.30 42.40
N GLN A 907 -16.98 15.50 43.46
CA GLN A 907 -17.67 14.20 43.40
C GLN A 907 -19.10 14.45 42.89
N ALA A 908 -19.53 13.69 41.89
CA ALA A 908 -20.90 13.76 41.40
C ALA A 908 -21.86 13.42 42.54
N ILE A 909 -22.84 14.30 42.75
CA ILE A 909 -23.95 14.14 43.69
C ILE A 909 -24.72 12.87 43.31
N GLU A 910 -24.84 11.95 44.25
CA GLU A 910 -25.74 10.80 44.17
C GLU A 910 -27.17 11.29 43.95
N ALA A 911 -27.88 10.70 42.98
CA ALA A 911 -29.30 10.93 42.79
C ALA A 911 -30.07 10.50 44.07
N PRO A 912 -31.21 11.13 44.40
CA PRO A 912 -31.95 10.81 45.61
C PRO A 912 -32.43 9.36 45.55
N GLN A 913 -32.13 8.60 46.62
CA GLN A 913 -32.68 7.27 46.86
C GLN A 913 -34.21 7.34 46.87
N GLN A 914 -34.84 6.58 45.98
CA GLN A 914 -36.19 6.09 46.21
C GLN A 914 -36.06 4.80 47.02
N ASP A 915 -36.66 4.82 48.21
CA ASP A 915 -36.88 3.65 49.06
C ASP A 915 -37.58 2.54 48.27
N GLN A 916 -36.90 1.42 48.04
CA GLN A 916 -37.51 0.10 47.95
C GLN A 916 -36.57 -0.95 48.56
N ASP A 917 -36.94 -1.34 49.77
CA ASP A 917 -36.82 -2.66 50.39
C ASP A 917 -35.62 -3.56 50.06
N GLN A 918 -34.76 -3.70 51.06
CA GLN A 918 -33.82 -4.81 51.20
C GLN A 918 -34.59 -6.14 51.29
N HIS A 919 -34.47 -6.96 50.23
CA HIS A 919 -34.52 -8.41 50.37
C HIS A 919 -33.17 -8.97 49.91
N GLY A 920 -32.42 -9.52 50.87
CA GLY A 920 -31.10 -10.10 50.63
C GLY A 920 -31.21 -11.32 49.72
N MET A 921 -30.43 -11.31 48.64
CA MET A 921 -30.08 -12.52 47.89
C MET A 921 -28.62 -12.89 48.14
N ASP A 922 -28.45 -14.17 48.40
CA ASP A 922 -27.26 -14.86 48.86
C ASP A 922 -26.14 -14.88 47.80
N GLN A 923 -24.88 -14.81 48.24
CA GLN A 923 -23.69 -14.85 47.37
C GLN A 923 -23.54 -16.18 46.60
N SER A 924 -24.38 -17.18 46.89
CA SER A 924 -24.44 -18.45 46.16
C SER A 924 -25.14 -18.33 44.79
N ASP A 925 -26.03 -17.35 44.59
CA ASP A 925 -26.77 -17.18 43.33
C ASP A 925 -25.95 -16.39 42.28
N ILE A 926 -25.13 -15.42 42.72
CA ILE A 926 -24.19 -14.69 41.85
C ILE A 926 -23.11 -15.63 41.28
N LYS A 927 -22.73 -16.67 42.04
CA LYS A 927 -21.76 -17.67 41.57
C LYS A 927 -22.36 -18.60 40.51
N LYS A 928 -23.65 -18.95 40.63
CA LYS A 928 -24.36 -19.72 39.59
C LYS A 928 -24.58 -18.91 38.31
N GLU A 929 -24.77 -17.60 38.40
CA GLU A 929 -24.92 -16.73 37.23
C GLU A 929 -23.59 -16.47 36.50
N LEU A 930 -22.48 -16.35 37.25
CA LEU A 930 -21.12 -16.26 36.70
C LEU A 930 -20.62 -17.60 36.11
N ASP A 931 -21.00 -18.73 36.70
CA ASP A 931 -20.73 -20.05 36.12
C ASP A 931 -21.61 -20.32 34.88
N GLY A 932 -22.85 -19.81 34.84
CA GLY A 932 -23.74 -19.84 33.67
C GLY A 932 -23.30 -18.93 32.51
N LEU A 933 -22.58 -17.83 32.79
CA LEU A 933 -21.97 -16.97 31.77
C LEU A 933 -20.65 -17.55 31.23
N ARG A 934 -19.90 -18.31 32.03
CA ARG A 934 -18.73 -19.08 31.56
C ARG A 934 -19.06 -20.30 30.71
N GLU A 935 -20.29 -20.82 30.79
CA GLU A 935 -20.77 -21.83 29.83
C GLU A 935 -21.24 -21.22 28.49
N LYS A 936 -21.65 -19.94 28.47
CA LYS A 936 -22.05 -19.26 27.22
C LYS A 936 -20.87 -18.75 26.37
N GLU A 937 -19.66 -18.64 26.93
CA GLU A 937 -18.42 -18.34 26.17
C GLU A 937 -17.74 -19.60 25.58
N LYS A 938 -18.32 -20.79 25.73
CA LYS A 938 -17.82 -22.04 25.11
C LYS A 938 -18.49 -22.43 23.78
N TYR A 939 -19.42 -21.63 23.27
CA TYR A 939 -20.06 -21.87 21.97
C TYR A 939 -19.79 -20.73 20.98
N TYR A 940 -18.59 -20.76 20.39
CA TYR A 940 -18.39 -20.33 18.99
C TYR A 940 -17.26 -21.18 18.39
N ILE A 941 -17.59 -22.45 18.18
CA ILE A 941 -16.88 -23.39 17.30
C ILE A 941 -17.94 -23.83 16.29
N PRO A 942 -17.72 -23.71 14.97
CA PRO A 942 -18.63 -24.29 14.00
C PRO A 942 -18.51 -25.82 14.10
N SER A 943 -19.54 -26.47 14.65
CA SER A 943 -19.67 -27.92 14.64
C SER A 943 -20.25 -28.34 13.29
N THR A 944 -19.43 -28.99 12.48
CA THR A 944 -19.87 -29.92 11.44
C THR A 944 -20.18 -31.25 12.13
N ASP A 945 -21.45 -31.68 12.14
CA ASP A 945 -21.80 -33.10 12.01
C ASP A 945 -23.32 -33.25 11.81
N ASN A 946 -23.69 -33.70 10.61
CA ASN A 946 -24.98 -34.35 10.35
C ASN A 946 -24.68 -35.84 10.20
N LYS A 947 -25.20 -36.65 11.13
CA LYS A 947 -25.41 -38.08 10.92
C LYS A 947 -26.81 -38.48 11.36
N VAL A 948 -27.53 -39.02 10.38
CA VAL A 948 -28.51 -40.11 10.47
C VAL A 948 -29.80 -39.82 11.25
N CYS A 949 -30.84 -39.43 10.52
CA CYS A 949 -32.05 -40.21 10.27
C CYS A 949 -32.86 -39.56 9.14
#